data_AF-A0A9R1WTN4-F1
#
_entry.id   AF-A0A9R1WTN4-F1
#
_cell.length_a   1.000
_cell.length_b   1.000
_cell.length_c   1.000
_cell.angle_alpha   90.00
_cell.angle_beta   90.00
_cell.angle_gamma   90.00
#
_symmetry.space_group_name_H-M   'P 1'
#
loop_
_entity.id
_entity.type
_entity.pdbx_description
1 polymer ?
#
loop_
_entity_poly.entity_id
_entity_poly.type
_entity_poly.pdbx_seq_one_letter_code
_entity_poly.pdbx_strand_id
1 'polypeptide(L)'
;MFAKKLLQKATKLHNLHHHHQNLRGSLTQEDLDFQLAVHYGIPSTASILAFDPIQRLLAIGTLDGRIKVIGGDNIEGLLISPKQLPFKYLEFLSNKGFLVSISNDNDIQVWNLEDRSVASSLQWSSNITSFSLIHGSFFMYVGDEHGLMSVLKYEEDAELLMLPYHISAKSLTEAAGSSFPDHWTVVGVLHQPCSSGNRQDTMVVVRGDNVLELKNGVVDSSDQPEHNLEEKEITALCWASSNGSILAVGYIDGDIMFWKTSTTTSSKTQKSGASNNNVVRVQLSSAERKLPVIVLHWSANSKSQNDSDGQLFVYGGDEIGSDEVLTVLSLEWSPGMETLRCVARAELTLIGSFADMSLLPNPINNLGTDLLVLTNPGHLQFFSHESLTALTSEHDKRITLNSIECPVVIPTLDPILTASSLSSLISTENTSNFLLEIATNMKVNSTSKFMNGSGNWPVSGGIVQQLSSPEGYLIQRIYIAGYMDGSVRIWDATSSVLSILCVIREMKDVEVKVKGSTAPVSELNFCSLTSSLAVGNQLGLIRVYNLNSSSKDTTLHIITAIKQEVHKQAENGGPKCSACFHLLDSPVRALQYMDHGAKLAVAHECGRVAVLDVKLFSVLFLSDSLPNPRSPVISMMWKSFLHNDGYVKSPKDLGSKDLNKNKPVESLMFILTKDAKLYLFDCDDYRMINSKPMQLKKETTAISMHVIEGSTSMVESVDQKESKPLTKDVLARNEPSSPVDQKESKQLDSLVLLCCKDVLRLYRLKSVIQGNEQTLCKVKLAKPCCWSSTFKKDEKTCGLVLLYQSGELEIRSLPDLEVVKVTSLMSILRWSFKANMERTMSCTETGQISMINGSEVAFISLLNGGDDFRVLESLPCLHDKVLAAAIEAVISSSQKQRKKQGTHGSIVNILKGFKGGKAKNGINFPADFLSSFRNLDKIFSKNPFPDPVESITDDQEDVELDIDDIEIDEEPVSMPMPTTSSHSKQNEETGKKSDRERLFDGDNSDATPRLRTREEIIATYRKAGDASSVASQARNKLLERQEKLERISRRAQDLNNEAEDFASLANELVKAMERRKWWQI
;
A
#
# COMPACT_ATOMS: atom_id res chain seq x y z
N MET A 1 -35.40 -10.28 -56.55
CA MET A 1 -34.09 -10.32 -55.84
C MET A 1 -34.08 -9.55 -54.51
N PHE A 2 -34.79 -8.44 -54.37
CA PHE A 2 -34.82 -7.64 -53.13
C PHE A 2 -35.52 -8.35 -51.95
N ALA A 3 -36.65 -9.02 -52.21
CA ALA A 3 -37.38 -9.80 -51.19
C ALA A 3 -36.56 -10.99 -50.63
N LYS A 4 -35.75 -11.66 -51.46
CA LYS A 4 -34.84 -12.74 -51.00
C LYS A 4 -33.75 -12.23 -50.06
N LYS A 5 -33.19 -11.04 -50.33
CA LYS A 5 -32.20 -10.38 -49.45
C LYS A 5 -32.82 -9.88 -48.14
N LEU A 6 -34.08 -9.46 -48.17
CA LEU A 6 -34.80 -8.99 -46.98
C LEU A 6 -35.25 -10.16 -46.11
N LEU A 7 -35.71 -11.27 -46.72
CA LEU A 7 -35.99 -12.52 -46.01
C LEU A 7 -34.71 -13.11 -45.39
N GLN A 8 -33.57 -13.08 -46.10
CA GLN A 8 -32.26 -13.51 -45.56
C GLN A 8 -31.75 -12.60 -44.44
N LYS A 9 -32.04 -11.29 -44.48
CA LYS A 9 -31.76 -10.37 -43.37
C LYS A 9 -32.66 -10.64 -42.16
N ALA A 10 -33.94 -10.91 -42.40
CA ALA A 10 -34.92 -11.22 -41.35
C ALA A 10 -34.67 -12.59 -40.70
N THR A 11 -34.29 -13.63 -41.47
CA THR A 11 -33.85 -14.92 -40.90
C THR A 11 -32.51 -14.80 -40.19
N LYS A 12 -31.59 -13.94 -40.65
CA LYS A 12 -30.37 -13.62 -39.89
C LYS A 12 -30.69 -12.94 -38.56
N LEU A 13 -31.62 -11.98 -38.53
CA LEU A 13 -32.08 -11.30 -37.31
C LEU A 13 -32.84 -12.23 -36.36
N HIS A 14 -33.68 -13.12 -36.89
CA HIS A 14 -34.43 -14.09 -36.08
C HIS A 14 -33.51 -15.20 -35.52
N ASN A 15 -32.53 -15.66 -36.31
CA ASN A 15 -31.48 -16.56 -35.83
C ASN A 15 -30.51 -15.86 -34.87
N LEU A 16 -30.24 -14.56 -35.01
CA LEU A 16 -29.49 -13.77 -34.03
C LEU A 16 -30.25 -13.63 -32.70
N HIS A 17 -31.57 -13.47 -32.73
CA HIS A 17 -32.40 -13.44 -31.52
C HIS A 17 -32.49 -14.81 -30.82
N HIS A 18 -32.65 -15.91 -31.58
CA HIS A 18 -32.55 -17.26 -31.01
C HIS A 18 -31.13 -17.64 -30.57
N HIS A 19 -30.07 -17.13 -31.22
CA HIS A 19 -28.68 -17.36 -30.80
C HIS A 19 -28.28 -16.53 -29.57
N HIS A 20 -28.83 -15.34 -29.37
CA HIS A 20 -28.63 -14.55 -28.15
C HIS A 20 -29.29 -15.19 -26.92
N GLN A 21 -30.42 -15.87 -27.08
CA GLN A 21 -31.06 -16.60 -25.97
C GLN A 21 -30.23 -17.81 -25.48
N ASN A 22 -29.37 -18.39 -26.34
CA ASN A 22 -28.56 -19.58 -26.01
C ASN A 22 -27.15 -19.27 -25.47
N LEU A 23 -26.74 -18.00 -25.38
CA LEU A 23 -25.38 -17.59 -24.95
C LEU A 23 -25.39 -16.72 -23.69
N ARG A 24 -26.47 -16.71 -22.90
CA ARG A 24 -26.58 -15.87 -21.71
C ARG A 24 -25.59 -16.31 -20.63
N GLY A 25 -24.73 -15.41 -20.17
CA GLY A 25 -23.87 -15.59 -19.02
C GLY A 25 -24.66 -15.53 -17.72
N SER A 26 -24.18 -16.24 -16.70
CA SER A 26 -24.81 -16.31 -15.37
C SER A 26 -24.13 -15.43 -14.31
N LEU A 27 -22.99 -14.81 -14.63
CA LEU A 27 -22.25 -13.97 -13.69
C LEU A 27 -22.95 -12.63 -13.51
N THR A 28 -23.23 -12.27 -12.26
CA THR A 28 -23.90 -11.03 -11.88
C THR A 28 -23.00 -10.14 -11.02
N GLN A 29 -23.41 -8.90 -10.79
CA GLN A 29 -22.66 -7.96 -9.95
C GLN A 29 -22.65 -8.39 -8.48
N GLU A 30 -23.69 -9.07 -8.00
CA GLU A 30 -23.80 -9.59 -6.62
C GLU A 30 -22.80 -10.70 -6.34
N ASP A 31 -22.33 -11.37 -7.39
CA ASP A 31 -21.29 -12.40 -7.32
C ASP A 31 -19.88 -11.79 -7.15
N LEU A 32 -19.72 -10.48 -7.28
CA LEU A 32 -18.42 -9.81 -7.34
C LEU A 32 -18.20 -8.87 -6.16
N ASP A 33 -17.28 -9.25 -5.30
CA ASP A 33 -16.82 -8.45 -4.17
C ASP A 33 -15.29 -8.42 -4.14
N PHE A 34 -14.72 -7.25 -4.43
CA PHE A 34 -13.27 -7.09 -4.57
C PHE A 34 -12.67 -6.82 -3.20
N GLN A 35 -11.96 -7.80 -2.65
CA GLN A 35 -11.34 -7.68 -1.34
C GLN A 35 -9.83 -7.88 -1.44
N LEU A 36 -9.10 -7.00 -0.76
CA LEU A 36 -7.67 -7.15 -0.56
C LEU A 36 -7.44 -8.22 0.52
N ALA A 37 -6.94 -9.39 0.10
CA ALA A 37 -6.68 -10.51 0.99
C ALA A 37 -5.30 -10.43 1.64
N VAL A 38 -4.28 -10.03 0.86
CA VAL A 38 -2.88 -9.96 1.29
C VAL A 38 -2.26 -8.72 0.72
N HIS A 39 -1.49 -8.00 1.53
CA HIS A 39 -0.64 -6.91 1.07
C HIS A 39 0.70 -6.91 1.80
N TYR A 40 1.79 -7.13 1.07
CA TYR A 40 3.16 -7.10 1.58
C TYR A 40 3.95 -5.92 1.04
N GLY A 41 4.90 -5.45 1.85
CA GLY A 41 5.85 -4.40 1.47
C GLY A 41 5.43 -3.01 1.90
N ILE A 42 6.40 -2.10 1.88
CA ILE A 42 6.26 -0.69 2.23
C ILE A 42 5.92 0.10 0.97
N PRO A 43 4.85 0.89 0.97
CA PRO A 43 4.50 1.75 -0.16
C PRO A 43 5.60 2.76 -0.50
N SER A 44 5.86 2.95 -1.79
CA SER A 44 6.84 3.96 -2.26
C SER A 44 6.47 5.41 -1.91
N THR A 45 5.20 5.65 -1.52
CA THR A 45 4.65 6.93 -1.08
C THR A 45 4.64 7.09 0.45
N ALA A 46 5.31 6.20 1.18
CA ALA A 46 5.43 6.30 2.64
C ALA A 46 6.06 7.64 3.07
N SER A 47 5.47 8.30 4.06
CA SER A 47 5.82 9.67 4.43
C SER A 47 5.91 9.95 5.93
N ILE A 48 5.24 9.17 6.78
CA ILE A 48 5.19 9.41 8.22
C ILE A 48 5.16 8.09 8.99
N LEU A 49 5.79 8.04 10.16
CA LEU A 49 5.89 6.87 11.03
C LEU A 49 5.14 7.09 12.35
N ALA A 50 4.64 6.00 12.92
CA ALA A 50 4.21 5.93 14.32
C ALA A 50 4.59 4.56 14.89
N PHE A 51 4.97 4.51 16.16
CA PHE A 51 5.35 3.26 16.82
C PHE A 51 4.61 3.09 18.15
N ASP A 52 3.99 1.93 18.36
CA ASP A 52 3.45 1.54 19.67
C ASP A 52 4.54 0.75 20.42
N PRO A 53 5.16 1.30 21.48
CA PRO A 53 6.22 0.64 22.22
C PRO A 53 5.76 -0.55 23.06
N ILE A 54 4.46 -0.60 23.39
CA ILE A 54 3.88 -1.68 24.19
C ILE A 54 3.55 -2.85 23.28
N GLN A 55 2.79 -2.58 22.23
CA GLN A 55 2.37 -3.60 21.27
C GLN A 55 3.49 -3.97 20.29
N ARG A 56 4.55 -3.15 20.20
CA ARG A 56 5.66 -3.27 19.24
C ARG A 56 5.20 -3.35 17.79
N LEU A 57 4.29 -2.45 17.45
CA LEU A 57 3.73 -2.28 16.11
C LEU A 57 4.24 -0.99 15.50
N LEU A 58 4.50 -1.02 14.20
CA LEU A 58 4.86 0.14 13.42
C LEU A 58 3.72 0.49 12.46
N ALA A 59 3.29 1.74 12.43
CA ALA A 59 2.42 2.27 11.40
C ALA A 59 3.19 3.23 10.50
N ILE A 60 2.91 3.18 9.20
CA ILE A 60 3.52 4.00 8.17
C ILE A 60 2.40 4.63 7.35
N GLY A 61 2.22 5.95 7.47
CA GLY A 61 1.29 6.71 6.65
C GLY A 61 1.90 7.06 5.29
N THR A 62 1.06 7.20 4.27
CA THR A 62 1.50 7.51 2.90
C THR A 62 0.89 8.81 2.36
N LEU A 63 1.53 9.37 1.34
CA LEU A 63 1.06 10.57 0.62
C LEU A 63 -0.28 10.38 -0.10
N ASP A 64 -0.72 9.13 -0.30
CA ASP A 64 -1.96 8.76 -0.97
C ASP A 64 -3.04 8.22 0.00
N GLY A 65 -2.92 8.50 1.29
CA GLY A 65 -3.96 8.23 2.29
C GLY A 65 -4.06 6.75 2.69
N ARG A 66 -2.95 6.01 2.65
CA ARG A 66 -2.87 4.63 3.14
C ARG A 66 -2.06 4.58 4.42
N ILE A 67 -2.41 3.66 5.31
CA ILE A 67 -1.63 3.38 6.52
C ILE A 67 -1.25 1.92 6.51
N LYS A 68 0.05 1.67 6.45
CA LYS A 68 0.64 0.33 6.53
C LYS A 68 1.00 0.03 7.97
N VAL A 69 0.41 -1.00 8.56
CA VAL A 69 0.75 -1.49 9.91
C VAL A 69 1.61 -2.75 9.79
N ILE A 70 2.73 -2.80 10.50
CA ILE A 70 3.72 -3.88 10.48
C ILE A 70 3.93 -4.40 11.90
N GLY A 71 3.91 -5.72 12.04
CA GLY A 71 4.17 -6.48 13.27
C GLY A 71 5.34 -7.46 13.12
N GLY A 72 5.44 -8.43 14.03
CA GLY A 72 6.36 -9.56 13.95
C GLY A 72 5.88 -10.66 13.01
N ASP A 73 6.73 -11.64 12.69
CA ASP A 73 6.37 -12.88 11.98
C ASP A 73 5.50 -12.69 10.71
N ASN A 74 5.90 -11.76 9.83
CA ASN A 74 5.21 -11.46 8.57
C ASN A 74 3.77 -10.92 8.74
N ILE A 75 3.43 -10.40 9.93
CA ILE A 75 2.16 -9.74 10.22
C ILE A 75 2.17 -8.34 9.62
N GLU A 76 1.29 -8.12 8.65
CA GLU A 76 1.10 -6.83 8.01
C GLU A 76 -0.39 -6.54 7.80
N GLY A 77 -0.75 -5.26 7.86
CA GLY A 77 -2.08 -4.75 7.57
C GLY A 77 -2.02 -3.48 6.75
N LEU A 78 -3.01 -3.29 5.87
CA LEU A 78 -3.16 -2.05 5.10
C LEU A 78 -4.53 -1.46 5.40
N LEU A 79 -4.53 -0.22 5.87
CA LEU A 79 -5.73 0.60 6.06
C LEU A 79 -5.74 1.65 4.95
N ILE A 80 -6.91 1.92 4.36
CA ILE A 80 -7.04 2.86 3.24
C ILE A 80 -8.09 3.90 3.60
N SER A 81 -7.70 5.17 3.60
CA SER A 81 -8.61 6.27 3.86
C SER A 81 -9.57 6.47 2.69
N PRO A 82 -10.84 6.84 2.96
CA PRO A 82 -11.77 7.28 1.93
C PRO A 82 -11.21 8.46 1.13
N LYS A 83 -10.41 9.32 1.78
CA LYS A 83 -9.74 10.47 1.17
C LYS A 83 -8.33 10.08 0.73
N GLN A 84 -7.97 10.41 -0.51
CA GLN A 84 -6.64 10.18 -1.04
C GLN A 84 -5.74 11.40 -0.76
N LEU A 85 -5.40 11.60 0.51
CA LEU A 85 -4.61 12.75 0.97
C LEU A 85 -3.47 12.30 1.89
N PRO A 86 -2.33 13.01 1.90
CA PRO A 86 -1.26 12.77 2.87
C PRO A 86 -1.73 13.01 4.31
N PHE A 87 -0.99 12.41 5.26
CA PHE A 87 -1.16 12.65 6.69
C PHE A 87 -0.14 13.66 7.21
N LYS A 88 -0.60 14.59 8.06
CA LYS A 88 0.23 15.51 8.85
C LYS A 88 0.71 14.87 10.15
N TYR A 89 -0.17 14.10 10.79
CA TYR A 89 0.08 13.46 12.08
C TYR A 89 -0.41 12.02 12.05
N LEU A 90 0.33 11.15 12.72
CA LEU A 90 0.02 9.73 12.89
C LEU A 90 0.53 9.29 14.26
N GLU A 91 -0.36 8.86 15.17
CA GLU A 91 0.03 8.41 16.51
C GLU A 91 -0.85 7.27 17.00
N PHE A 92 -0.27 6.29 17.70
CA PHE A 92 -1.02 5.21 18.34
C PHE A 92 -1.62 5.67 19.67
N LEU A 93 -2.89 5.32 19.90
CA LEU A 93 -3.43 5.24 21.26
C LEU A 93 -2.80 4.00 21.91
N SER A 94 -1.64 4.21 22.54
CA SER A 94 -0.72 3.12 22.91
C SER A 94 -1.43 2.04 23.74
N ASN A 95 -1.27 0.78 23.33
CA ASN A 95 -1.87 -0.38 23.96
C ASN A 95 -3.42 -0.42 23.96
N LYS A 96 -4.10 0.44 23.19
CA LYS A 96 -5.57 0.47 23.12
C LYS A 96 -6.17 -0.14 21.85
N GLY A 97 -5.35 -0.52 20.87
CA GLY A 97 -5.82 -1.10 19.62
C GLY A 97 -6.36 -0.07 18.62
N PHE A 98 -6.11 1.22 18.86
CA PHE A 98 -6.52 2.32 17.99
C PHE A 98 -5.33 3.14 17.52
N LEU A 99 -5.47 3.74 16.34
CA LEU A 99 -4.50 4.63 15.73
C LEU A 99 -5.20 5.91 15.31
N VAL A 100 -4.59 7.07 15.54
CA VAL A 100 -5.13 8.38 15.13
C VAL A 100 -4.31 8.90 13.97
N SER A 101 -4.98 9.37 12.92
CA SER A 101 -4.34 10.05 11.80
C SER A 101 -5.02 11.38 11.53
N ILE A 102 -4.26 12.40 11.18
CA ILE A 102 -4.79 13.69 10.74
C ILE A 102 -4.30 13.94 9.32
N SER A 103 -5.21 14.10 8.38
CA SER A 103 -4.90 14.38 6.97
C SER A 103 -4.51 15.85 6.72
N ASN A 104 -3.96 16.13 5.54
CA ASN A 104 -3.62 17.50 5.14
C ASN A 104 -4.81 18.45 5.07
N ASP A 105 -6.03 17.93 4.86
CA ASP A 105 -7.27 18.71 4.91
C ASP A 105 -7.90 18.76 6.31
N ASN A 106 -7.16 18.40 7.37
CA ASN A 106 -7.57 18.49 8.78
C ASN A 106 -8.73 17.56 9.17
N ASP A 107 -8.83 16.39 8.54
CA ASP A 107 -9.74 15.33 8.98
C ASP A 107 -9.03 14.42 9.99
N ILE A 108 -9.54 14.40 11.22
CA ILE A 108 -9.04 13.58 12.32
C ILE A 108 -9.77 12.24 12.25
N GLN A 109 -9.05 11.18 11.92
CA GLN A 109 -9.59 9.83 11.80
C GLN A 109 -9.02 8.93 12.91
N VAL A 110 -9.90 8.22 13.63
CA VAL A 110 -9.54 7.15 14.56
C VAL A 110 -9.79 5.82 13.88
N TRP A 111 -8.75 4.99 13.82
CA TRP A 111 -8.74 3.69 13.18
C TRP A 111 -8.82 2.58 14.21
N ASN A 112 -9.72 1.63 14.01
CA ASN A 112 -9.72 0.37 14.76
C ASN A 112 -8.80 -0.63 14.05
N LEU A 113 -7.76 -1.10 14.75
CA LEU A 113 -6.80 -2.07 14.20
C LEU A 113 -7.37 -3.49 14.11
N GLU A 114 -8.40 -3.81 14.90
CA GLU A 114 -9.10 -5.09 14.84
C GLU A 114 -10.00 -5.15 13.61
N ASP A 115 -10.87 -4.15 13.43
CA ASP A 115 -11.79 -4.07 12.30
C ASP A 115 -11.11 -3.59 11.00
N ARG A 116 -9.85 -3.13 11.10
CA ARG A 116 -9.06 -2.56 10.00
C ARG A 116 -9.80 -1.46 9.24
N SER A 117 -10.52 -0.61 9.96
CA SER A 117 -11.39 0.42 9.40
C SER A 117 -11.40 1.69 10.24
N VAL A 118 -11.96 2.77 9.68
CA VAL A 118 -12.16 4.03 10.40
C VAL A 118 -13.32 3.85 11.38
N ALA A 119 -13.05 3.98 12.67
CA ALA A 119 -14.05 3.96 13.74
C ALA A 119 -14.74 5.32 13.89
N SER A 120 -13.98 6.42 13.77
CA SER A 120 -14.49 7.78 13.91
C SER A 120 -13.75 8.75 13.00
N SER A 121 -14.43 9.81 12.55
CA SER A 121 -13.85 10.88 11.75
C SER A 121 -14.46 12.22 12.14
N LEU A 122 -13.61 13.24 12.28
CA LEU A 122 -14.00 14.60 12.62
C LEU A 122 -13.24 15.58 11.73
N GLN A 123 -13.99 16.33 10.92
CA GLN A 123 -13.45 17.42 10.11
C GLN A 123 -13.21 18.65 10.98
N TRP A 124 -11.95 19.07 11.14
CA TRP A 124 -11.60 20.32 11.80
C TRP A 124 -11.79 21.52 10.85
N SER A 125 -12.23 22.65 11.40
CA SER A 125 -12.63 23.82 10.60
C SER A 125 -11.46 24.69 10.14
N SER A 126 -10.38 24.75 10.93
CA SER A 126 -9.17 25.53 10.67
C SER A 126 -7.99 24.61 10.34
N ASN A 127 -6.86 25.19 9.92
CA ASN A 127 -5.63 24.43 9.73
C ASN A 127 -5.07 23.95 11.08
N ILE A 128 -4.99 22.64 11.29
CA ILE A 128 -4.31 22.04 12.44
C ILE A 128 -2.80 22.19 12.22
N THR A 129 -2.13 22.81 13.19
CA THR A 129 -0.68 23.12 13.18
C THR A 129 0.09 22.39 14.28
N SER A 130 -0.60 21.82 15.28
CA SER A 130 0.03 20.93 16.26
C SER A 130 -0.96 19.90 16.79
N PHE A 131 -0.42 18.73 17.15
CA PHE A 131 -1.18 17.61 17.67
C PHE A 131 -0.31 16.82 18.64
N SER A 132 -0.92 16.26 19.69
CA SER A 132 -0.25 15.33 20.60
C SER A 132 -1.27 14.48 21.37
N LEU A 133 -1.02 13.18 21.48
CA LEU A 133 -1.79 12.30 22.35
C LEU A 133 -1.33 12.38 23.81
N ILE A 134 -2.29 12.34 24.74
CA ILE A 134 -1.99 12.16 26.15
C ILE A 134 -1.74 10.66 26.40
N HIS A 135 -0.46 10.29 26.55
CA HIS A 135 -0.01 8.91 26.70
C HIS A 135 -0.82 8.12 27.74
N GLY A 136 -1.27 6.92 27.35
CA GLY A 136 -2.02 6.01 28.22
C GLY A 136 -3.50 6.40 28.43
N SER A 137 -4.00 7.42 27.72
CA SER A 137 -5.38 7.87 27.79
C SER A 137 -6.03 7.94 26.39
N PHE A 138 -7.30 8.39 26.33
CA PHE A 138 -8.04 8.64 25.08
C PHE A 138 -8.16 10.14 24.75
N PHE A 139 -7.43 10.99 25.47
CA PHE A 139 -7.45 12.43 25.27
C PHE A 139 -6.34 12.85 24.30
N MET A 140 -6.61 13.88 23.52
CA MET A 140 -5.69 14.43 22.54
C MET A 140 -5.76 15.96 22.51
N TYR A 141 -4.62 16.60 22.33
CA TYR A 141 -4.53 18.04 22.13
C TYR A 141 -4.49 18.36 20.63
N VAL A 142 -5.23 19.39 20.24
CA VAL A 142 -5.25 19.91 18.88
C VAL A 142 -5.01 21.42 18.95
N GLY A 143 -3.93 21.89 18.33
CA GLY A 143 -3.62 23.31 18.17
C GLY A 143 -3.79 23.73 16.72
N ASP A 144 -4.37 24.92 16.50
CA ASP A 144 -4.63 25.44 15.16
C ASP A 144 -3.87 26.73 14.81
N GLU A 145 -4.00 27.13 13.55
CA GLU A 145 -3.39 28.34 12.98
C GLU A 145 -3.89 29.65 13.60
N HIS A 146 -5.03 29.62 14.31
CA HIS A 146 -5.58 30.78 15.02
C HIS A 146 -5.09 30.86 16.46
N GLY A 147 -4.19 29.96 16.86
CA GLY A 147 -3.61 29.95 18.20
C GLY A 147 -4.54 29.31 19.23
N LEU A 148 -5.61 28.63 18.80
CA LEU A 148 -6.51 27.91 19.68
C LEU A 148 -5.97 26.52 19.94
N MET A 149 -5.78 26.16 21.21
CA MET A 149 -5.56 24.79 21.64
C MET A 149 -6.86 24.25 22.21
N SER A 150 -7.29 23.08 21.74
CA SER A 150 -8.50 22.37 22.20
C SER A 150 -8.17 20.95 22.63
N VAL A 151 -9.01 20.37 23.50
CA VAL A 151 -8.89 18.97 23.92
C VAL A 151 -10.02 18.16 23.30
N LEU A 152 -9.68 17.05 22.65
CA LEU A 152 -10.66 16.05 22.22
C LEU A 152 -10.49 14.77 23.05
N LYS A 153 -11.57 13.99 23.12
CA LYS A 153 -11.60 12.66 23.73
C LYS A 153 -12.24 11.67 22.76
N TYR A 154 -11.63 10.50 22.61
CA TYR A 154 -12.26 9.37 21.96
C TYR A 154 -13.01 8.52 23.00
N GLU A 155 -14.33 8.35 22.84
CA GLU A 155 -15.16 7.60 23.79
C GLU A 155 -15.47 6.16 23.34
N GLU A 156 -16.02 5.36 24.26
CA GLU A 156 -16.35 3.94 24.04
C GLU A 156 -17.38 3.73 22.91
N ASP A 157 -18.24 4.72 22.65
CA ASP A 157 -19.23 4.70 21.55
C ASP A 157 -18.62 5.03 20.17
N ALA A 158 -17.29 5.02 20.05
CA ALA A 158 -16.53 5.32 18.83
C ALA A 158 -16.74 6.75 18.29
N GLU A 159 -17.04 7.70 19.16
CA GLU A 159 -17.18 9.12 18.81
C GLU A 159 -15.99 9.96 19.30
N LEU A 160 -15.61 10.95 18.49
CA LEU A 160 -14.67 12.01 18.86
C LEU A 160 -15.44 13.19 19.44
N LEU A 161 -15.27 13.45 20.73
CA LEU A 161 -15.90 14.57 21.43
C LEU A 161 -14.90 15.69 21.68
N MET A 162 -15.24 16.90 21.25
CA MET A 162 -14.53 18.11 21.63
C MET A 162 -14.97 18.54 23.04
N LEU A 163 -14.01 18.70 23.94
CA LEU A 163 -14.28 19.06 25.33
C LEU A 163 -14.29 20.58 25.52
N PRO A 164 -14.95 21.10 26.57
CA PRO A 164 -14.99 22.54 26.87
C PRO A 164 -13.62 23.19 27.15
N TYR A 165 -12.60 22.38 27.44
CA TYR A 165 -11.25 22.87 27.72
C TYR A 165 -10.58 23.36 26.44
N HIS A 166 -10.38 24.67 26.37
CA HIS A 166 -9.65 25.32 25.29
C HIS A 166 -8.79 26.47 25.83
N ILE A 167 -7.71 26.78 25.14
CA ILE A 167 -6.76 27.82 25.50
C ILE A 167 -6.52 28.67 24.25
N SER A 168 -6.96 29.94 24.29
CA SER A 168 -6.84 30.87 23.16
C SER A 168 -5.62 31.80 23.28
N ALA A 169 -5.24 32.44 22.17
CA ALA A 169 -4.28 33.56 22.15
C ALA A 169 -4.65 34.64 23.17
N LYS A 170 -5.90 35.11 23.06
CA LYS A 170 -6.44 36.23 23.82
C LYS A 170 -6.44 35.99 25.33
N SER A 171 -6.91 34.81 25.76
CA SER A 171 -6.97 34.46 27.19
C SER A 171 -5.58 34.47 27.85
N LEU A 172 -4.53 34.10 27.09
CA LEU A 172 -3.15 34.12 27.56
C LEU A 172 -2.54 35.52 27.57
N THR A 173 -2.81 36.33 26.54
CA THR A 173 -2.35 37.73 26.50
C THR A 173 -2.96 38.56 27.63
N GLU A 174 -4.25 38.33 27.91
CA GLU A 174 -4.97 38.97 29.02
C GLU A 174 -4.41 38.54 30.38
N ALA A 175 -4.08 37.26 30.54
CA ALA A 175 -3.47 36.74 31.77
C ALA A 175 -2.01 37.20 31.97
N ALA A 176 -1.25 37.39 30.89
CA ALA A 176 0.16 37.80 30.92
C ALA A 176 0.36 39.33 31.06
N GLY A 177 -0.69 40.14 30.83
CA GLY A 177 -0.62 41.60 30.98
C GLY A 177 0.22 42.33 29.93
N SER A 178 0.51 41.70 28.79
CA SER A 178 1.30 42.27 27.69
C SER A 178 0.53 42.28 26.36
N SER A 179 0.78 43.30 25.54
CA SER A 179 0.27 43.40 24.17
C SER A 179 1.15 42.58 23.24
N PHE A 180 0.57 41.60 22.54
CA PHE A 180 1.28 40.74 21.60
C PHE A 180 0.71 40.87 20.17
N PRO A 181 1.44 40.44 19.13
CA PRO A 181 1.01 40.54 17.74
C PRO A 181 -0.28 39.75 17.44
N ASP A 182 -1.06 40.22 16.45
CA ASP A 182 -2.40 39.71 16.10
C ASP A 182 -2.43 38.29 15.48
N HIS A 183 -1.28 37.65 15.23
CA HIS A 183 -1.17 36.36 14.56
C HIS A 183 -0.30 35.37 15.34
N TRP A 184 -0.92 34.55 16.20
CA TRP A 184 -0.26 33.45 16.89
C TRP A 184 -0.78 32.11 16.38
N THR A 185 0.10 31.30 15.78
CA THR A 185 -0.16 29.90 15.45
C THR A 185 0.32 29.02 16.62
N VAL A 186 -0.36 27.90 16.90
CA VAL A 186 0.18 26.92 17.85
C VAL A 186 1.23 26.07 17.13
N VAL A 187 2.51 26.32 17.42
CA VAL A 187 3.64 25.63 16.75
C VAL A 187 3.87 24.24 17.32
N GLY A 188 3.56 24.02 18.60
CA GLY A 188 3.63 22.71 19.21
C GLY A 188 2.94 22.63 20.55
N VAL A 189 2.45 21.43 20.84
CA VAL A 189 1.88 21.06 22.13
C VAL A 189 2.64 19.85 22.64
N LEU A 190 3.25 19.97 23.81
CA LEU A 190 4.00 18.87 24.43
C LEU A 190 3.50 18.60 25.85
N HIS A 191 3.27 17.32 26.15
CA HIS A 191 3.06 16.87 27.52
C HIS A 191 4.39 16.88 28.30
N GLN A 192 4.41 17.42 29.52
CA GLN A 192 5.59 17.35 30.38
C GLN A 192 5.95 15.89 30.76
N PRO A 193 7.20 15.44 30.57
CA PRO A 193 7.66 14.12 31.03
C PRO A 193 7.66 13.98 32.57
N CYS A 194 7.23 12.82 33.08
CA CYS A 194 7.26 12.44 34.51
C CYS A 194 6.57 13.41 35.50
N SER A 195 5.28 13.72 35.34
CA SER A 195 4.49 14.29 36.44
C SER A 195 4.26 13.20 37.51
N SER A 196 5.04 13.20 38.60
CA SER A 196 4.76 12.35 39.76
C SER A 196 3.30 12.57 40.16
N GLY A 197 2.46 11.53 40.24
CA GLY A 197 0.98 11.60 40.36
C GLY A 197 0.35 12.40 41.52
N ASN A 198 1.10 13.26 42.19
CA ASN A 198 0.61 14.37 43.03
C ASN A 198 0.79 15.76 42.39
N ARG A 199 1.49 15.88 41.25
CA ARG A 199 1.78 17.14 40.55
C ARG A 199 0.97 17.16 39.27
N GLN A 200 0.08 18.14 39.19
CA GLN A 200 -0.85 18.38 38.08
C GLN A 200 -0.08 18.53 36.76
N ASP A 201 -0.59 17.92 35.70
CA ASP A 201 0.04 17.85 34.37
C ASP A 201 0.23 19.25 33.77
N THR A 202 1.48 19.72 33.70
CA THR A 202 1.84 20.97 33.02
C THR A 202 1.93 20.71 31.53
N MET A 203 1.34 21.59 30.72
CA MET A 203 1.42 21.55 29.27
C MET A 203 2.20 22.78 28.80
N VAL A 204 3.09 22.59 27.85
CA VAL A 204 3.78 23.71 27.17
C VAL A 204 3.13 23.93 25.82
N VAL A 205 2.66 25.16 25.60
CA VAL A 205 2.12 25.62 24.31
C VAL A 205 3.09 26.64 23.76
N VAL A 206 3.68 26.34 22.61
CA VAL A 206 4.62 27.25 21.95
C VAL A 206 3.86 28.01 20.86
N ARG A 207 3.95 29.35 20.86
CA ARG A 207 3.26 30.23 19.90
C ARG A 207 4.23 31.21 19.26
N GLY A 208 4.28 31.22 17.93
CA GLY A 208 5.14 32.12 17.17
C GLY A 208 6.63 31.96 17.52
N ASP A 209 7.24 33.03 18.03
CA ASP A 209 8.64 33.18 18.41
C ASP A 209 8.91 32.97 19.92
N ASN A 210 7.87 32.72 20.73
CA ASN A 210 7.95 32.68 22.19
C ASN A 210 7.50 31.33 22.78
N VAL A 211 8.21 30.86 23.80
CA VAL A 211 7.87 29.65 24.59
C VAL A 211 7.07 30.07 25.81
N LEU A 212 5.81 29.65 25.90
CA LEU A 212 4.93 29.93 27.06
C LEU A 212 4.71 28.63 27.88
N GLU A 213 5.11 28.64 29.15
CA GLU A 213 4.86 27.56 30.10
C GLU A 213 3.55 27.84 30.87
N LEU A 214 2.60 26.91 30.83
CA LEU A 214 1.27 27.10 31.40
C LEU A 214 1.07 26.16 32.59
N LYS A 215 0.99 26.73 33.80
CA LYS A 215 0.85 25.97 35.05
C LYS A 215 -0.49 26.31 35.71
N ASN A 216 -1.44 25.36 35.71
CA ASN A 216 -2.76 25.52 36.36
C ASN A 216 -3.53 26.80 35.96
N GLY A 217 -3.55 27.18 34.68
CA GLY A 217 -4.23 28.42 34.23
C GLY A 217 -3.56 29.72 34.68
N VAL A 218 -2.38 29.63 35.32
CA VAL A 218 -1.52 30.77 35.64
C VAL A 218 -0.36 30.77 34.66
N VAL A 219 -0.20 31.88 33.95
CA VAL A 219 0.92 32.13 33.05
C VAL A 219 2.10 32.57 33.91
N ASP A 220 3.16 31.78 33.95
CA ASP A 220 4.41 32.23 34.58
C ASP A 220 5.25 32.89 33.48
N SER A 221 5.13 34.20 33.34
CA SER A 221 6.01 34.96 32.44
C SER A 221 7.40 35.01 33.09
N SER A 222 8.31 34.13 32.69
CA SER A 222 9.71 34.26 33.08
C SER A 222 10.23 35.62 32.60
N ASP A 223 10.76 36.44 33.51
CA ASP A 223 11.31 37.77 33.20
C ASP A 223 12.21 37.71 31.96
N GLN A 224 11.89 38.50 30.94
CA GLN A 224 12.63 38.52 29.69
C GLN A 224 14.08 39.01 29.90
N PRO A 225 15.10 38.29 29.41
CA PRO A 225 16.42 38.87 29.24
C PRO A 225 16.39 39.87 28.08
N GLU A 226 16.93 41.07 28.28
CA GLU A 226 17.18 42.11 27.26
C GLU A 226 18.22 41.66 26.21
N HIS A 227 17.95 40.57 25.50
CA HIS A 227 18.70 40.20 24.31
C HIS A 227 17.78 40.41 23.10
N ASN A 228 18.21 41.28 22.19
CA ASN A 228 17.68 41.44 20.83
C ASN A 228 17.78 40.10 20.06
N LEU A 229 16.94 39.13 20.42
CA LEU A 229 16.65 37.99 19.58
C LEU A 229 15.72 38.53 18.50
N GLU A 230 16.22 38.63 17.27
CA GLU A 230 15.37 38.83 16.10
C GLU A 230 14.21 37.83 16.18
N GLU A 231 12.98 38.26 15.90
CA GLU A 231 11.79 37.40 15.86
C GLU A 231 12.06 36.27 14.85
N LYS A 232 12.33 35.06 15.36
CA LYS A 232 12.67 33.88 14.55
C LYS A 232 11.54 32.87 14.65
N GLU A 233 11.07 32.42 13.49
CA GLU A 233 10.03 31.40 13.40
C GLU A 233 10.53 30.04 13.90
N ILE A 234 9.77 29.42 14.80
CA ILE A 234 10.04 28.10 15.35
C ILE A 234 9.55 27.03 14.35
N THR A 235 10.39 26.05 14.08
CA THR A 235 10.10 24.99 13.10
C THR A 235 10.10 23.59 13.69
N ALA A 236 10.76 23.37 14.83
CA ALA A 236 10.80 22.07 15.51
C ALA A 236 10.97 22.26 17.02
N LEU A 237 10.51 21.30 17.83
CA LEU A 237 10.61 21.35 19.28
C LEU A 237 10.55 19.96 19.91
N CYS A 238 11.30 19.76 20.99
CA CYS A 238 11.23 18.54 21.81
C CYS A 238 11.70 18.78 23.24
N TRP A 239 11.22 17.99 24.19
CA TRP A 239 11.78 17.97 25.54
C TRP A 239 13.19 17.39 25.54
N ALA A 240 14.18 18.17 25.99
CA ALA A 240 15.57 17.75 26.11
C ALA A 240 15.95 17.31 27.54
N SER A 241 14.96 16.85 28.31
CA SER A 241 15.13 16.38 29.69
C SER A 241 14.01 15.42 30.07
N SER A 242 14.33 14.41 30.88
CA SER A 242 13.36 13.38 31.30
C SER A 242 12.33 13.87 32.33
N ASN A 243 12.56 15.04 32.92
CA ASN A 243 11.71 15.69 33.93
C ASN A 243 11.03 16.97 33.40
N GLY A 244 11.22 17.30 32.11
CA GLY A 244 10.65 18.49 31.48
C GLY A 244 11.24 19.82 31.97
N SER A 245 12.48 19.83 32.46
CA SER A 245 13.20 21.04 32.90
C SER A 245 13.88 21.81 31.76
N ILE A 246 14.07 21.19 30.60
CA ILE A 246 14.72 21.78 29.43
C ILE A 246 13.94 21.45 28.16
N LEU A 247 13.62 22.49 27.39
CA LEU A 247 13.01 22.42 26.07
C LEU A 247 14.04 22.76 25.00
N ALA A 248 14.20 21.93 23.97
CA ALA A 248 14.97 22.26 22.78
C ALA A 248 14.03 22.79 21.68
N VAL A 249 14.45 23.87 21.02
CA VAL A 249 13.67 24.58 19.99
C VAL A 249 14.57 24.82 18.78
N GLY A 250 14.11 24.38 17.62
CA GLY A 250 14.75 24.60 16.32
C GLY A 250 14.05 25.71 15.54
N TYR A 251 14.81 26.48 14.79
CA TYR A 251 14.33 27.66 14.07
C TYR A 251 14.54 27.57 12.56
N ILE A 252 13.80 28.41 11.83
CA ILE A 252 13.83 28.54 10.37
C ILE A 252 15.23 28.88 9.81
N ASP A 253 16.08 29.51 10.61
CA ASP A 253 17.45 29.89 10.23
C ASP A 253 18.50 28.82 10.55
N GLY A 254 18.07 27.64 11.01
CA GLY A 254 18.94 26.52 11.33
C GLY A 254 19.61 26.60 12.71
N ASP A 255 19.20 27.52 13.59
CA ASP A 255 19.65 27.53 14.99
C ASP A 255 18.85 26.56 15.86
N ILE A 256 19.49 26.06 16.94
CA ILE A 256 18.85 25.28 18.00
C ILE A 256 19.09 25.98 19.34
N MET A 257 18.04 26.22 20.11
CA MET A 257 18.09 26.86 21.43
C MET A 257 17.53 25.92 22.50
N PHE A 258 18.23 25.81 23.63
CA PHE A 258 17.80 25.07 24.81
C PHE A 258 17.31 26.05 25.87
N TRP A 259 16.04 25.96 26.23
CA TRP A 259 15.36 26.80 27.21
C TRP A 259 15.17 26.06 28.52
N LYS A 260 15.58 26.65 29.64
CA LYS A 260 15.33 26.10 30.98
C LYS A 260 13.95 26.52 31.48
N THR A 261 13.14 25.55 31.90
CA THR A 261 11.82 25.77 32.51
C THR A 261 11.95 25.85 34.04
N SER A 262 11.17 26.73 34.66
CA SER A 262 11.28 27.07 36.08
C SER A 262 10.67 25.97 36.98
N THR A 263 11.43 24.91 37.24
CA THR A 263 10.95 23.76 38.03
C THR A 263 11.22 23.83 39.54
N THR A 264 11.86 24.88 40.07
CA THR A 264 12.16 24.99 41.51
C THR A 264 11.41 26.14 42.19
N THR A 265 10.44 25.80 43.05
CA THR A 265 10.05 26.66 44.17
C THR A 265 11.26 26.77 45.11
N SER A 266 12.15 27.72 44.86
CA SER A 266 13.12 28.10 45.89
C SER A 266 12.34 28.78 47.01
N SER A 267 12.37 28.16 48.19
CA SER A 267 11.96 28.79 49.43
C SER A 267 12.67 30.13 49.56
N LYS A 268 11.90 31.20 49.79
CA LYS A 268 12.34 32.55 50.12
C LYS A 268 13.71 32.58 50.80
N THR A 269 14.73 33.08 50.10
CA THR A 269 15.72 34.09 50.55
C THR A 269 16.97 34.06 49.66
N GLN A 270 17.13 35.05 48.78
CA GLN A 270 18.26 35.99 48.73
C GLN A 270 18.32 36.67 47.36
N LYS A 271 18.19 38.00 47.37
CA LYS A 271 18.56 38.86 46.25
C LYS A 271 20.09 38.91 46.18
N SER A 272 20.66 38.43 45.08
CA SER A 272 22.02 38.74 44.64
C SER A 272 22.03 38.70 43.11
N GLY A 273 22.43 39.80 42.49
CA GLY A 273 22.45 39.97 41.04
C GLY A 273 23.44 39.01 40.38
N ALA A 274 22.91 38.06 39.61
CA ALA A 274 23.59 37.37 38.54
C ALA A 274 22.60 37.28 37.38
N SER A 275 23.01 37.74 36.19
CA SER A 275 22.21 37.61 34.97
C SER A 275 22.04 36.12 34.64
N ASN A 276 20.87 35.55 34.97
CA ASN A 276 20.56 34.16 34.62
C ASN A 276 20.34 34.07 33.10
N ASN A 277 21.36 33.65 32.35
CA ASN A 277 21.16 33.21 30.98
C ASN A 277 20.39 31.88 31.00
N ASN A 278 19.07 31.96 30.80
CA ASN A 278 18.16 30.82 30.79
C ASN A 278 18.17 30.04 29.46
N VAL A 279 18.97 30.48 28.47
CA VAL A 279 18.97 29.92 27.11
C VAL A 279 20.38 29.61 26.65
N VAL A 280 20.56 28.44 26.01
CA VAL A 280 21.84 28.00 25.41
C VAL A 280 21.64 27.75 23.91
N ARG A 281 22.50 28.34 23.07
CA ARG A 281 22.49 28.17 21.60
C ARG A 281 23.46 27.08 21.16
N VAL A 282 22.99 26.22 20.26
CA VAL A 282 23.79 25.24 19.53
C VAL A 282 23.58 25.46 18.03
N GLN A 283 24.67 25.46 17.26
CA GLN A 283 24.64 25.56 15.80
C GLN A 283 25.35 24.37 15.19
N LEU A 284 24.75 23.76 14.16
CA LEU A 284 25.35 22.64 13.44
C LEU A 284 26.39 23.09 12.41
N SER A 285 26.20 24.27 11.82
CA SER A 285 27.08 24.89 10.84
C SER A 285 27.34 26.36 11.19
N SER A 286 28.54 26.84 10.84
CA SER A 286 28.91 28.26 10.94
C SER A 286 28.58 29.06 9.67
N ALA A 287 27.96 28.43 8.66
CA ALA A 287 27.59 29.09 7.42
C ALA A 287 26.53 30.18 7.64
N GLU A 288 26.56 31.23 6.81
CA GLU A 288 25.59 32.33 6.89
C GLU A 288 24.17 31.90 6.50
N ARG A 289 24.04 30.96 5.58
CA ARG A 289 22.75 30.41 5.14
C ARG A 289 22.69 28.92 5.44
N LYS A 290 21.70 28.54 6.26
CA LYS A 290 21.47 27.17 6.70
C LYS A 290 20.06 26.73 6.32
N LEU A 291 19.89 25.42 6.23
CA LEU A 291 18.58 24.79 6.15
C LEU A 291 17.83 25.00 7.48
N PRO A 292 16.49 25.14 7.46
CA PRO A 292 15.71 25.15 8.70
C PRO A 292 15.91 23.87 9.49
N VAL A 293 15.73 23.94 10.81
CA VAL A 293 15.68 22.73 11.63
C VAL A 293 14.29 22.09 11.45
N ILE A 294 14.23 20.94 10.78
CA ILE A 294 12.94 20.33 10.38
C ILE A 294 12.49 19.31 11.43
N VAL A 295 13.41 18.51 11.98
CA VAL A 295 13.09 17.50 13.00
C VAL A 295 14.03 17.62 14.18
N LEU A 296 13.46 17.54 15.39
CA LEU A 296 14.17 17.43 16.65
C LEU A 296 13.59 16.30 17.50
N HIS A 297 14.43 15.35 17.89
CA HIS A 297 14.07 14.33 18.87
C HIS A 297 15.16 14.16 19.92
N TRP A 298 14.73 13.86 21.14
CA TRP A 298 15.62 13.68 22.29
C TRP A 298 15.53 12.26 22.84
N SER A 299 16.70 11.70 23.17
CA SER A 299 16.84 10.46 23.93
C SER A 299 17.64 10.73 25.19
N ALA A 300 17.03 10.51 26.36
CA ALA A 300 17.73 10.67 27.64
C ALA A 300 18.75 9.54 27.87
N ASN A 301 19.92 9.89 28.42
CA ASN A 301 20.92 8.91 28.83
C ASN A 301 20.57 8.35 30.21
N SER A 302 20.09 7.11 30.30
CA SER A 302 19.72 6.53 31.60
C SER A 302 20.91 6.12 32.48
N LYS A 303 22.15 6.25 32.00
CA LYS A 303 23.37 6.01 32.81
C LYS A 303 23.88 7.27 33.51
N SER A 304 23.47 8.46 33.10
CA SER A 304 23.88 9.70 33.76
C SER A 304 23.13 9.88 35.08
N GLN A 305 23.77 10.54 36.05
CA GLN A 305 23.08 10.98 37.27
C GLN A 305 22.26 12.26 37.02
N ASN A 306 22.42 12.88 35.84
CA ASN A 306 21.75 14.10 35.45
C ASN A 306 20.64 13.78 34.43
N ASP A 307 19.40 14.14 34.76
CA ASP A 307 18.17 13.88 33.97
C ASP A 307 18.14 14.57 32.59
N SER A 308 19.17 15.36 32.30
CA SER A 308 19.26 16.23 31.12
C SER A 308 20.40 15.88 30.18
N ASP A 309 21.20 14.87 30.52
CA ASP A 309 22.20 14.35 29.61
C ASP A 309 21.53 13.36 28.65
N GLY A 310 21.97 13.33 27.39
CA GLY A 310 21.31 12.54 26.37
C GLY A 310 21.82 12.78 24.96
N GLN A 311 21.06 12.29 23.99
CA GLN A 311 21.35 12.41 22.58
C GLN A 311 20.23 13.21 21.89
N LEU A 312 20.62 14.25 21.17
CA LEU A 312 19.74 15.02 20.29
C LEU A 312 19.91 14.54 18.86
N PHE A 313 18.80 14.18 18.21
CA PHE A 313 18.73 13.82 16.80
C PHE A 313 18.15 15.01 16.04
N VAL A 314 18.84 15.43 14.99
CA VAL A 314 18.53 16.64 14.22
C VAL A 314 18.57 16.34 12.74
N TYR A 315 17.49 16.71 12.04
CA TYR A 315 17.47 16.79 10.58
C TYR A 315 17.23 18.24 10.15
N GLY A 316 18.09 18.76 9.26
CA GLY A 316 18.18 20.18 8.93
C GLY A 316 19.21 20.94 9.79
N GLY A 317 19.29 22.27 9.64
CA GLY A 317 20.27 23.11 10.34
C GLY A 317 21.68 23.15 9.72
N ASP A 318 21.95 22.32 8.71
CA ASP A 318 23.21 22.30 7.96
C ASP A 318 23.28 23.38 6.87
N GLU A 319 24.45 23.57 6.28
CA GLU A 319 24.65 24.54 5.19
C GLU A 319 23.82 24.18 3.95
N ILE A 320 23.21 25.18 3.30
CA ILE A 320 22.44 24.95 2.07
C ILE A 320 23.35 24.35 0.98
N GLY A 321 22.97 23.18 0.46
CA GLY A 321 23.73 22.45 -0.56
C GLY A 321 24.65 21.36 0.01
N SER A 322 24.66 21.14 1.32
CA SER A 322 25.29 19.97 1.93
C SER A 322 24.57 18.67 1.57
N ASP A 323 25.26 17.54 1.75
CA ASP A 323 24.64 16.22 1.68
C ASP A 323 23.51 16.11 2.72
N GLU A 324 22.45 15.38 2.36
CA GLU A 324 21.33 15.11 3.25
C GLU A 324 21.71 14.07 4.31
N VAL A 325 21.80 14.50 5.57
CA VAL A 325 22.23 13.67 6.69
C VAL A 325 21.32 13.86 7.90
N LEU A 326 21.26 12.82 8.75
CA LEU A 326 20.69 12.93 10.09
C LEU A 326 21.83 13.10 11.09
N THR A 327 21.85 14.23 11.80
CA THR A 327 22.90 14.59 12.75
C THR A 327 22.53 14.14 14.17
N VAL A 328 23.44 13.45 14.85
CA VAL A 328 23.27 13.00 16.24
C VAL A 328 24.30 13.68 17.13
N LEU A 329 23.84 14.42 18.14
CA LEU A 329 24.67 15.11 19.12
C LEU A 329 24.53 14.46 20.49
N SER A 330 25.64 14.03 21.10
CA SER A 330 25.67 13.60 22.50
C SER A 330 25.98 14.80 23.39
N LEU A 331 25.04 15.15 24.26
CA LEU A 331 25.05 16.36 25.07
C LEU A 331 25.09 16.03 26.57
N GLU A 332 25.98 16.73 27.28
CA GLU A 332 26.12 16.65 28.74
C GLU A 332 26.03 18.04 29.37
N TRP A 333 25.23 18.17 30.42
CA TRP A 333 25.09 19.39 31.19
C TRP A 333 26.00 19.37 32.43
N SER A 334 26.57 20.53 32.77
CA SER A 334 27.26 20.69 34.06
C SER A 334 26.29 20.55 35.24
N PRO A 335 26.77 20.15 36.44
CA PRO A 335 25.96 20.18 37.66
C PRO A 335 25.36 21.57 37.88
N GLY A 336 24.03 21.68 38.02
CA GLY A 336 23.33 22.97 38.07
C GLY A 336 22.89 23.53 36.71
N MET A 337 23.13 22.79 35.61
CA MET A 337 22.72 23.11 34.24
C MET A 337 23.31 24.41 33.69
N GLU A 338 24.42 24.90 34.20
CA GLU A 338 24.97 26.20 33.79
C GLU A 338 25.56 26.19 32.37
N THR A 339 26.19 25.09 31.97
CA THR A 339 26.87 24.95 30.67
C THR A 339 26.52 23.64 30.00
N LEU A 340 26.24 23.69 28.69
CA LEU A 340 26.02 22.54 27.83
C LEU A 340 27.30 22.19 27.08
N ARG A 341 27.72 20.93 27.12
CA ARG A 341 28.86 20.42 26.37
C ARG A 341 28.40 19.38 25.36
N CYS A 342 28.79 19.55 24.10
CA CYS A 342 28.70 18.49 23.10
C CYS A 342 29.93 17.59 23.22
N VAL A 343 29.72 16.32 23.57
CA VAL A 343 30.79 15.35 23.84
C VAL A 343 31.08 14.47 22.62
N ALA A 344 30.09 14.26 21.76
CA ALA A 344 30.25 13.58 20.49
C ALA A 344 29.25 14.10 19.45
N ARG A 345 29.64 14.04 18.16
CA ARG A 345 28.80 14.31 17.01
C ARG A 345 28.96 13.17 16.00
N ALA A 346 27.86 12.70 15.44
CA ALA A 346 27.85 11.72 14.37
C ALA A 346 26.87 12.15 13.26
N GLU A 347 27.18 11.78 12.02
CA GLU A 347 26.35 12.05 10.84
C GLU A 347 25.94 10.71 10.22
N LEU A 348 24.63 10.49 10.08
CA LEU A 348 24.06 9.30 9.47
C LEU A 348 23.67 9.62 8.03
N THR A 349 24.34 8.95 7.08
CA THR A 349 24.00 9.02 5.65
C THR A 349 22.76 8.18 5.36
N LEU A 350 21.81 8.76 4.64
CA LEU A 350 20.52 8.14 4.34
C LEU A 350 20.52 7.48 2.95
N ILE A 351 19.75 6.40 2.78
CA ILE A 351 19.51 5.79 1.45
C ILE A 351 18.23 6.41 0.89
N GLY A 352 18.36 7.42 0.04
CA GLY A 352 17.24 8.22 -0.44
C GLY A 352 17.01 9.46 0.42
N SER A 353 15.97 10.23 0.11
CA SER A 353 15.68 11.47 0.86
C SER A 353 14.95 11.15 2.16
N PHE A 354 15.23 11.88 3.22
CA PHE A 354 14.53 11.79 4.49
C PHE A 354 13.02 11.99 4.30
N ALA A 355 12.22 11.18 5.01
CA ALA A 355 10.78 11.35 5.09
C ALA A 355 10.38 11.57 6.54
N ASP A 356 10.77 10.66 7.44
CA ASP A 356 10.44 10.76 8.86
C ASP A 356 11.37 9.88 9.72
N MET A 357 11.35 10.06 11.04
CA MET A 357 12.07 9.21 11.99
C MET A 357 11.27 8.94 13.26
N SER A 358 11.53 7.80 13.89
CA SER A 358 10.94 7.45 15.19
C SER A 358 12.03 6.90 16.11
N LEU A 359 11.99 7.34 17.36
CA LEU A 359 12.80 6.81 18.45
C LEU A 359 12.06 5.65 19.13
N LEU A 360 12.73 4.51 19.30
CA LEU A 360 12.17 3.30 19.88
C LEU A 360 12.79 3.07 21.26
N PRO A 361 12.02 3.17 22.35
CA PRO A 361 12.52 2.85 23.67
C PRO A 361 12.84 1.35 23.75
N ASN A 362 14.07 0.98 24.15
CA ASN A 362 14.48 -0.42 24.24
C ASN A 362 14.09 -1.03 25.61
N PRO A 363 13.13 -1.97 25.66
CA PRO A 363 12.63 -2.53 26.92
C PRO A 363 13.55 -3.61 27.51
N ILE A 364 14.52 -4.12 26.76
CA ILE A 364 15.43 -5.19 27.22
C ILE A 364 16.56 -4.58 28.04
N ASN A 365 17.04 -3.40 27.64
CA ASN A 365 18.21 -2.82 28.25
C ASN A 365 17.91 -1.68 29.23
N ASN A 366 16.75 -1.02 29.26
CA ASN A 366 16.53 0.20 30.07
C ASN A 366 17.63 1.29 29.89
N LEU A 367 18.54 1.12 28.93
CA LEU A 367 19.87 1.76 28.87
C LEU A 367 20.07 2.58 27.59
N GLY A 368 19.12 2.57 26.64
CA GLY A 368 19.28 3.22 25.34
C GLY A 368 18.03 3.23 24.46
N THR A 369 18.06 4.07 23.43
CA THR A 369 17.00 4.23 22.43
C THR A 369 17.50 3.78 21.06
N ASP A 370 16.72 2.96 20.38
CA ASP A 370 17.00 2.58 18.99
C ASP A 370 16.35 3.59 18.04
N LEU A 371 16.84 3.70 16.81
CA LEU A 371 16.38 4.67 15.82
C LEU A 371 15.85 3.96 14.58
N LEU A 372 14.70 4.42 14.10
CA LEU A 372 14.13 4.03 12.83
C LEU A 372 14.00 5.27 11.94
N VAL A 373 14.51 5.17 10.72
CA VAL A 373 14.44 6.26 9.72
C VAL A 373 13.69 5.75 8.50
N LEU A 374 12.71 6.52 8.06
CA LEU A 374 11.99 6.34 6.81
C LEU A 374 12.56 7.29 5.77
N THR A 375 12.88 6.77 4.59
CA THR A 375 13.36 7.55 3.45
C THR A 375 12.52 7.26 2.21
N ASN A 376 12.48 8.20 1.28
CA ASN A 376 11.83 8.03 -0.01
C ASN A 376 12.78 7.35 -1.01
N PRO A 377 12.31 6.35 -1.80
CA PRO A 377 10.91 5.91 -1.92
C PRO A 377 10.53 4.71 -1.03
N GLY A 378 10.14 4.94 0.23
CA GLY A 378 9.60 3.91 1.14
C GLY A 378 10.62 2.92 1.70
N HIS A 379 11.86 3.34 1.94
CA HIS A 379 12.89 2.52 2.58
C HIS A 379 12.92 2.77 4.09
N LEU A 380 13.09 1.70 4.86
CA LEU A 380 13.08 1.74 6.31
C LEU A 380 14.41 1.23 6.85
N GLN A 381 15.17 2.13 7.47
CA GLN A 381 16.51 1.86 8.01
C GLN A 381 16.46 1.83 9.53
N PHE A 382 16.96 0.75 10.13
CA PHE A 382 17.06 0.61 11.58
C PHE A 382 18.51 0.74 12.05
N PHE A 383 18.70 1.53 13.10
CA PHE A 383 19.97 1.76 13.76
C PHE A 383 19.81 1.37 15.24
N SER A 384 20.52 0.33 15.66
CA SER A 384 20.49 -0.11 17.05
C SER A 384 21.24 0.88 17.96
N HIS A 385 20.86 0.94 19.23
CA HIS A 385 21.55 1.74 20.24
C HIS A 385 23.04 1.39 20.35
N GLU A 386 23.41 0.11 20.20
CA GLU A 386 24.81 -0.32 20.21
C GLU A 386 25.59 0.29 19.04
N SER A 387 24.97 0.33 17.86
CA SER A 387 25.55 0.98 16.68
C SER A 387 25.67 2.50 16.86
N LEU A 388 24.65 3.13 17.44
CA LEU A 388 24.65 4.58 17.71
C LEU A 388 25.67 4.98 18.78
N THR A 389 25.85 4.17 19.83
CA THR A 389 26.84 4.43 20.88
C THR A 389 28.27 4.18 20.40
N ALA A 390 28.49 3.18 19.54
CA ALA A 390 29.80 2.95 18.91
C ALA A 390 30.28 4.20 18.14
N LEU A 391 29.39 4.88 17.40
CA LEU A 391 29.69 6.12 16.69
C LEU A 391 30.24 7.22 17.61
N THR A 392 29.67 7.33 18.81
CA THR A 392 30.01 8.43 19.74
C THR A 392 31.34 8.22 20.47
N SER A 393 31.93 7.03 20.37
CA SER A 393 33.19 6.68 21.05
C SER A 393 34.43 6.92 20.19
N GLU A 394 34.30 6.94 18.85
CA GLU A 394 35.38 7.28 17.93
C GLU A 394 35.30 8.77 17.57
N HIS A 395 36.08 9.62 18.24
CA HIS A 395 36.15 11.03 17.89
C HIS A 395 36.60 11.21 16.42
N ASP A 396 35.84 12.01 15.67
CA ASP A 396 36.27 12.75 14.48
C ASP A 396 36.33 12.02 13.12
N LYS A 397 35.49 11.00 12.88
CA LYS A 397 35.29 10.43 11.53
C LYS A 397 33.82 10.37 11.12
N ARG A 398 33.52 10.79 9.88
CA ARG A 398 32.29 10.42 9.17
C ARG A 398 32.28 8.90 9.01
N ILE A 399 31.56 8.20 9.88
CA ILE A 399 31.39 6.76 9.81
C ILE A 399 30.05 6.48 9.11
N THR A 400 30.11 5.94 7.89
CA THR A 400 28.93 5.41 7.21
C THR A 400 28.50 4.12 7.91
N LEU A 401 27.30 4.11 8.49
CA LEU A 401 26.82 2.97 9.26
C LEU A 401 26.05 1.98 8.39
N ASN A 402 26.21 0.69 8.65
CA ASN A 402 25.39 -0.35 8.03
C ASN A 402 24.02 -0.36 8.72
N SER A 403 22.98 0.15 8.04
CA SER A 403 21.61 0.03 8.52
C SER A 403 21.11 -1.41 8.41
N ILE A 404 20.30 -1.84 9.38
CA ILE A 404 19.49 -3.05 9.23
C ILE A 404 18.25 -2.67 8.43
N GLU A 405 18.07 -3.25 7.25
CA GLU A 405 16.87 -3.03 6.44
C GLU A 405 15.67 -3.81 6.98
N CYS A 406 14.47 -3.26 6.80
CA CYS A 406 13.22 -3.92 7.15
C CYS A 406 13.13 -5.32 6.50
N PRO A 407 12.82 -6.38 7.27
CA PRO A 407 12.58 -7.70 6.71
C PRO A 407 11.49 -7.65 5.63
N VAL A 408 11.78 -8.16 4.44
CA VAL A 408 10.82 -8.23 3.32
C VAL A 408 10.36 -9.67 3.14
N VAL A 409 9.05 -9.91 3.25
CA VAL A 409 8.45 -11.25 3.16
C VAL A 409 8.58 -11.85 1.75
N ILE A 410 8.26 -11.05 0.74
CA ILE A 410 8.43 -11.38 -0.68
C ILE A 410 9.30 -10.30 -1.31
N PRO A 411 10.59 -10.57 -1.57
CA PRO A 411 11.44 -9.59 -2.23
C PRO A 411 10.98 -9.39 -3.68
N THR A 412 10.91 -8.14 -4.11
CA THR A 412 10.52 -7.78 -5.48
C THR A 412 11.63 -7.05 -6.23
N LEU A 413 12.55 -6.39 -5.52
CA LEU A 413 13.61 -5.54 -6.08
C LEU A 413 15.00 -6.12 -5.93
N ASP A 414 15.33 -6.75 -4.81
CA ASP A 414 16.62 -7.43 -4.62
C ASP A 414 16.45 -8.85 -4.03
N PRO A 415 16.59 -9.91 -4.86
CA PRO A 415 16.69 -9.87 -6.32
C PRO A 415 15.36 -9.45 -6.97
N ILE A 416 15.42 -8.95 -8.22
CA ILE A 416 14.24 -8.54 -8.99
C ILE A 416 13.35 -9.77 -9.30
N LEU A 417 12.07 -9.69 -8.97
CA LEU A 417 11.07 -10.72 -9.30
C LEU A 417 10.68 -10.59 -10.78
N THR A 418 10.78 -11.68 -11.53
CA THR A 418 10.59 -11.68 -13.01
C THR A 418 9.38 -12.49 -13.48
N ALA A 419 8.91 -13.47 -12.70
CA ALA A 419 7.74 -14.27 -12.98
C ALA A 419 7.08 -14.73 -11.68
N SER A 420 5.76 -14.89 -11.66
CA SER A 420 5.06 -15.39 -10.48
C SER A 420 3.80 -16.16 -10.84
N SER A 421 3.42 -17.08 -9.96
CA SER A 421 2.21 -17.89 -10.09
C SER A 421 1.62 -18.16 -8.71
N LEU A 422 0.32 -17.91 -8.58
CA LEU A 422 -0.51 -18.35 -7.46
C LEU A 422 -1.26 -19.61 -7.90
N SER A 423 -1.16 -20.68 -7.13
CA SER A 423 -1.74 -21.98 -7.49
C SER A 423 -2.42 -22.64 -6.30
N SER A 424 -3.60 -23.20 -6.54
CA SER A 424 -4.29 -24.07 -5.58
C SER A 424 -3.71 -25.49 -5.63
N LEU A 425 -3.52 -26.08 -4.45
CA LEU A 425 -3.10 -27.45 -4.26
C LEU A 425 -4.36 -28.33 -4.17
N ILE A 426 -4.53 -29.24 -5.14
CA ILE A 426 -5.54 -30.29 -5.04
C ILE A 426 -4.95 -31.34 -4.10
N SER A 427 -5.33 -31.25 -2.83
CA SER A 427 -4.77 -31.97 -1.68
C SER A 427 -4.44 -33.44 -1.98
N THR A 428 -3.14 -33.76 -2.04
CA THR A 428 -2.61 -35.04 -1.56
C THR A 428 -1.85 -34.73 -0.28
N GLU A 429 -2.25 -35.33 0.84
CA GLU A 429 -1.58 -35.13 2.15
C GLU A 429 -0.06 -35.24 2.02
N ASN A 430 0.41 -36.12 1.14
CA ASN A 430 1.82 -36.33 0.82
C ASN A 430 2.56 -35.06 0.36
N THR A 431 1.97 -34.27 -0.56
CA THR A 431 2.66 -33.08 -1.09
C THR A 431 2.76 -31.99 -0.03
N SER A 432 1.66 -31.78 0.72
CA SER A 432 1.64 -30.83 1.83
C SER A 432 2.68 -31.22 2.88
N ASN A 433 2.66 -32.48 3.32
CA ASN A 433 3.60 -33.00 4.31
C ASN A 433 5.05 -32.87 3.84
N PHE A 434 5.33 -33.15 2.57
CA PHE A 434 6.68 -33.02 2.00
C PHE A 434 7.15 -31.56 1.94
N LEU A 435 6.29 -30.62 1.56
CA LEU A 435 6.63 -29.19 1.56
C LEU A 435 6.88 -28.65 2.97
N LEU A 436 6.08 -29.08 3.95
CA LEU A 436 6.30 -28.77 5.36
C LEU A 436 7.62 -29.37 5.86
N GLU A 437 7.92 -30.62 5.48
CA GLU A 437 9.18 -31.28 5.80
C GLU A 437 10.37 -30.50 5.23
N ILE A 438 10.32 -30.07 3.95
CA ILE A 438 11.36 -29.22 3.33
C ILE A 438 11.54 -27.94 4.14
N ALA A 439 10.46 -27.24 4.50
CA ALA A 439 10.53 -26.00 5.25
C ALA A 439 11.26 -26.18 6.59
N THR A 440 10.99 -27.29 7.29
CA THR A 440 11.67 -27.64 8.55
C THR A 440 13.15 -28.01 8.35
N ASN A 441 13.46 -28.84 7.34
CA ASN A 441 14.81 -29.32 7.06
C ASN A 441 15.75 -28.22 6.57
N MET A 442 15.25 -27.33 5.72
CA MET A 442 16.02 -26.21 5.21
C MET A 442 16.17 -25.06 6.23
N LYS A 443 15.61 -25.19 7.44
CA LYS A 443 15.56 -24.13 8.48
C LYS A 443 15.09 -22.79 7.91
N VAL A 444 14.18 -22.81 6.92
CA VAL A 444 13.71 -21.59 6.24
C VAL A 444 12.74 -20.79 7.12
N ASN A 445 12.29 -21.38 8.23
CA ASN A 445 11.44 -20.74 9.22
C ASN A 445 12.24 -19.75 10.08
N SER A 446 12.66 -18.65 9.47
CA SER A 446 12.90 -17.36 10.10
C SER A 446 13.37 -16.37 9.02
N THR A 447 12.50 -15.48 8.57
CA THR A 447 12.91 -14.17 8.02
C THR A 447 13.82 -13.41 9.00
N SER A 448 13.85 -13.81 10.28
CA SER A 448 14.79 -13.35 11.31
C SER A 448 16.25 -13.86 11.17
N LYS A 449 16.60 -14.69 10.17
CA LYS A 449 17.97 -15.21 10.00
C LYS A 449 18.77 -14.64 8.81
N PHE A 450 18.21 -13.70 8.06
CA PHE A 450 19.00 -12.89 7.11
C PHE A 450 19.66 -11.66 7.78
N MET A 451 19.86 -11.69 9.09
CA MET A 451 20.53 -10.61 9.82
C MET A 451 22.05 -10.89 9.90
N ASN A 452 22.79 -10.42 8.89
CA ASN A 452 24.23 -10.16 9.04
C ASN A 452 24.39 -8.82 9.79
N GLY A 453 24.01 -8.79 11.07
CA GLY A 453 24.09 -7.60 11.93
C GLY A 453 23.66 -7.96 13.35
N SER A 454 24.38 -7.46 14.36
CA SER A 454 24.29 -7.85 15.76
C SER A 454 23.01 -7.42 16.51
N GLY A 455 21.94 -7.03 15.82
CA GLY A 455 20.69 -6.56 16.44
C GLY A 455 19.45 -7.26 15.88
N ASN A 456 18.49 -7.61 16.74
CA ASN A 456 17.18 -8.12 16.32
C ASN A 456 16.31 -6.97 15.81
N TRP A 457 15.46 -7.22 14.81
CA TRP A 457 14.45 -6.26 14.35
C TRP A 457 13.49 -5.88 15.51
N PRO A 458 13.20 -4.59 15.75
CA PRO A 458 12.49 -4.14 16.94
C PRO A 458 10.98 -4.37 16.88
N VAL A 459 10.40 -4.44 15.68
CA VAL A 459 8.96 -4.66 15.48
C VAL A 459 8.68 -6.15 15.62
N SER A 460 7.90 -6.51 16.64
CA SER A 460 7.62 -7.91 16.98
C SER A 460 6.17 -8.13 17.45
N GLY A 461 5.29 -7.15 17.22
CA GLY A 461 3.91 -7.13 17.69
C GLY A 461 2.92 -7.93 16.84
N GLY A 462 1.70 -8.07 17.34
CA GLY A 462 0.62 -8.78 16.66
C GLY A 462 0.60 -10.29 16.92
N ILE A 463 -0.48 -10.95 16.49
CA ILE A 463 -0.69 -12.39 16.67
C ILE A 463 -1.10 -13.01 15.33
N VAL A 464 -0.41 -14.09 14.94
CA VAL A 464 -0.85 -14.95 13.85
C VAL A 464 -2.05 -15.76 14.33
N GLN A 465 -3.21 -15.54 13.71
CA GLN A 465 -4.44 -16.27 14.03
C GLN A 465 -4.36 -17.67 13.39
N GLN A 466 -4.05 -18.70 14.17
CA GLN A 466 -4.00 -20.09 13.69
C GLN A 466 -5.41 -20.68 13.65
N LEU A 467 -5.93 -20.96 12.45
CA LEU A 467 -7.28 -21.52 12.22
C LEU A 467 -7.39 -23.03 12.56
N SER A 468 -6.32 -23.70 13.00
CA SER A 468 -6.36 -25.14 13.31
C SER A 468 -5.22 -25.57 14.24
N SER A 469 -5.46 -26.62 15.05
CA SER A 469 -4.40 -27.33 15.76
C SER A 469 -3.30 -27.80 14.80
N PRO A 470 -2.02 -27.88 15.23
CA PRO A 470 -0.91 -28.33 14.37
C PRO A 470 -1.07 -29.78 13.86
N GLU A 471 -1.95 -30.58 14.46
CA GLU A 471 -2.34 -31.90 13.95
C GLU A 471 -3.32 -31.74 12.79
N GLY A 472 -2.87 -32.03 11.56
CA GLY A 472 -3.70 -32.08 10.36
C GLY A 472 -3.73 -30.82 9.49
N TYR A 473 -2.82 -29.85 9.69
CA TYR A 473 -2.69 -28.69 8.80
C TYR A 473 -2.27 -29.12 7.38
N LEU A 474 -3.01 -28.66 6.37
CA LEU A 474 -2.74 -28.93 4.96
C LEU A 474 -2.54 -27.63 4.19
N ILE A 475 -1.46 -27.57 3.43
CA ILE A 475 -1.19 -26.48 2.49
C ILE A 475 -2.20 -26.61 1.35
N GLN A 476 -3.09 -25.63 1.23
CA GLN A 476 -4.09 -25.59 0.17
C GLN A 476 -3.66 -24.69 -0.98
N ARG A 477 -2.75 -23.74 -0.74
CA ARG A 477 -2.33 -22.77 -1.76
C ARG A 477 -0.86 -22.43 -1.64
N ILE A 478 -0.22 -22.27 -2.78
CA ILE A 478 1.18 -21.88 -2.86
C ILE A 478 1.36 -20.67 -3.77
N TYR A 479 2.24 -19.77 -3.36
CA TYR A 479 2.75 -18.71 -4.21
C TYR A 479 4.16 -19.07 -4.65
N ILE A 480 4.44 -18.98 -5.95
CA ILE A 480 5.73 -19.31 -6.55
C ILE A 480 6.24 -18.06 -7.27
N ALA A 481 7.48 -17.66 -6.98
CA ALA A 481 8.13 -16.54 -7.64
C ALA A 481 9.49 -16.94 -8.22
N GLY A 482 9.74 -16.53 -9.45
CA GLY A 482 11.00 -16.64 -10.17
C GLY A 482 11.70 -15.29 -10.25
N TYR A 483 13.03 -15.32 -10.21
CA TYR A 483 13.85 -14.13 -10.04
C TYR A 483 14.87 -13.94 -11.15
N MET A 484 15.40 -12.72 -11.23
CA MET A 484 16.44 -12.30 -12.17
C MET A 484 17.75 -13.09 -11.99
N ASP A 485 18.05 -13.54 -10.78
CA ASP A 485 19.22 -14.38 -10.46
C ASP A 485 19.02 -15.87 -10.81
N GLY A 486 17.89 -16.23 -11.41
CA GLY A 486 17.53 -17.60 -11.76
C GLY A 486 17.01 -18.44 -10.58
N SER A 487 16.87 -17.85 -9.39
CA SER A 487 16.29 -18.52 -8.23
C SER A 487 14.77 -18.59 -8.33
N VAL A 488 14.19 -19.59 -7.65
CA VAL A 488 12.74 -19.74 -7.48
C VAL A 488 12.45 -19.90 -5.99
N ARG A 489 11.42 -19.22 -5.51
CA ARG A 489 10.99 -19.29 -4.11
C ARG A 489 9.52 -19.68 -4.04
N ILE A 490 9.16 -20.47 -3.04
CA ILE A 490 7.83 -21.01 -2.84
C ILE A 490 7.37 -20.64 -1.42
N TRP A 491 6.18 -20.07 -1.29
CA TRP A 491 5.54 -19.75 -0.01
C TRP A 491 4.23 -20.51 0.13
N ASP A 492 3.90 -20.86 1.36
CA ASP A 492 2.55 -21.23 1.77
C ASP A 492 1.70 -19.96 1.75
N ALA A 493 0.72 -19.93 0.86
CA ALA A 493 -0.23 -18.84 0.69
C ALA A 493 -1.65 -19.28 1.10
N THR A 494 -1.76 -20.29 1.96
CA THR A 494 -3.04 -20.77 2.51
C THR A 494 -3.64 -19.77 3.49
N SER A 495 -2.79 -19.11 4.29
CA SER A 495 -3.16 -18.00 5.18
C SER A 495 -2.65 -16.66 4.65
N SER A 496 -3.21 -15.56 5.17
CA SER A 496 -2.80 -14.20 4.84
C SER A 496 -1.38 -13.87 5.33
N VAL A 497 -0.89 -14.63 6.31
CA VAL A 497 0.51 -14.63 6.77
C VAL A 497 1.30 -15.68 6.00
N LEU A 498 2.02 -15.26 4.97
CA LEU A 498 2.81 -16.16 4.14
C LEU A 498 4.03 -16.70 4.90
N SER A 499 4.31 -17.98 4.72
CA SER A 499 5.53 -18.62 5.22
C SER A 499 6.34 -19.20 4.06
N ILE A 500 7.65 -19.00 4.08
CA ILE A 500 8.51 -19.50 3.01
C ILE A 500 8.71 -21.02 3.19
N LEU A 501 8.34 -21.79 2.18
CA LEU A 501 8.47 -23.23 2.18
C LEU A 501 9.83 -23.66 1.65
N CYS A 502 10.29 -23.04 0.56
CA CYS A 502 11.54 -23.42 -0.09
C CYS A 502 12.16 -22.29 -0.91
N VAL A 503 13.50 -22.29 -0.97
CA VAL A 503 14.31 -21.49 -1.89
C VAL A 503 15.12 -22.42 -2.79
N ILE A 504 14.75 -22.48 -4.06
CA ILE A 504 15.45 -23.23 -5.10
C ILE A 504 16.50 -22.31 -5.75
N ARG A 505 17.78 -22.61 -5.57
CA ARG A 505 18.91 -21.88 -6.17
C ARG A 505 19.64 -22.74 -7.20
N GLU A 506 20.72 -22.18 -7.75
CA GLU A 506 21.63 -22.91 -8.62
C GLU A 506 22.05 -24.27 -8.01
N MET A 507 22.02 -25.31 -8.84
CA MET A 507 22.45 -26.66 -8.47
C MET A 507 23.97 -26.68 -8.30
N LYS A 508 24.45 -26.42 -7.08
CA LYS A 508 25.89 -26.45 -6.77
C LYS A 508 26.46 -27.86 -6.63
N ASP A 509 25.59 -28.83 -6.32
CA ASP A 509 25.97 -30.21 -5.96
C ASP A 509 25.89 -31.19 -7.15
N VAL A 510 25.97 -30.68 -8.37
CA VAL A 510 26.05 -31.48 -9.60
C VAL A 510 27.44 -31.28 -10.18
N GLU A 511 28.14 -32.36 -10.52
CA GLU A 511 29.49 -32.34 -11.09
C GLU A 511 29.58 -31.50 -12.39
N VAL A 512 28.45 -31.23 -13.03
CA VAL A 512 28.32 -30.46 -14.26
C VAL A 512 27.55 -29.16 -14.04
N LYS A 513 28.18 -28.04 -14.42
CA LYS A 513 27.49 -26.74 -14.56
C LYS A 513 26.58 -26.77 -15.77
N VAL A 514 25.26 -26.73 -15.54
CA VAL A 514 24.27 -26.58 -16.60
C VAL A 514 24.33 -25.14 -17.13
N LYS A 515 24.63 -24.97 -18.43
CA LYS A 515 24.70 -23.65 -19.07
C LYS A 515 23.40 -22.87 -18.85
N GLY A 516 23.51 -21.59 -18.49
CA GLY A 516 22.36 -20.71 -18.28
C GLY A 516 21.61 -20.96 -16.97
N SER A 517 22.24 -21.63 -16.00
CA SER A 517 21.62 -21.96 -14.71
C SER A 517 21.17 -20.73 -13.90
N THR A 518 21.91 -19.64 -13.99
CA THR A 518 21.66 -18.39 -13.26
C THR A 518 20.92 -17.36 -14.10
N ALA A 519 20.43 -17.75 -15.29
CA ALA A 519 19.71 -16.82 -16.15
C ALA A 519 18.32 -16.51 -15.58
N PRO A 520 17.79 -15.29 -15.83
CA PRO A 520 16.51 -14.86 -15.28
C PRO A 520 15.37 -15.82 -15.60
N VAL A 521 14.58 -16.16 -14.59
CA VAL A 521 13.36 -16.96 -14.78
C VAL A 521 12.40 -16.16 -15.66
N SER A 522 11.87 -16.79 -16.70
CA SER A 522 10.94 -16.16 -17.63
C SER A 522 9.52 -16.73 -17.54
N GLU A 523 9.39 -18.00 -17.17
CA GLU A 523 8.09 -18.69 -17.11
C GLU A 523 8.06 -19.74 -16.00
N LEU A 524 6.87 -19.92 -15.41
CA LEU A 524 6.60 -20.89 -14.35
C LEU A 524 5.29 -21.61 -14.66
N ASN A 525 5.26 -22.93 -14.51
CA ASN A 525 4.02 -23.69 -14.58
C ASN A 525 4.05 -24.79 -13.51
N PHE A 526 3.00 -24.87 -12.69
CA PHE A 526 2.89 -25.86 -11.62
C PHE A 526 1.73 -26.80 -11.92
N CYS A 527 1.98 -28.10 -11.84
CA CYS A 527 0.97 -29.15 -11.95
C CYS A 527 0.65 -29.69 -10.56
N SER A 528 -0.54 -29.37 -10.03
CA SER A 528 -1.00 -29.84 -8.72
C SER A 528 -1.22 -31.35 -8.65
N LEU A 529 -1.55 -32.00 -9.78
CA LEU A 529 -1.79 -33.46 -9.84
C LEU A 529 -0.51 -34.29 -9.67
N THR A 530 0.61 -33.82 -10.21
CA THR A 530 1.91 -34.50 -10.14
C THR A 530 2.87 -33.83 -9.17
N SER A 531 2.45 -32.72 -8.55
CA SER A 531 3.27 -31.85 -7.72
C SER A 531 4.58 -31.48 -8.40
N SER A 532 4.52 -31.24 -9.72
CA SER A 532 5.69 -30.96 -10.54
C SER A 532 5.71 -29.50 -10.95
N LEU A 533 6.88 -28.88 -10.82
CA LEU A 533 7.12 -27.49 -11.16
C LEU A 533 8.07 -27.39 -12.35
N ALA A 534 7.60 -26.80 -13.44
CA ALA A 534 8.40 -26.46 -14.60
C ALA A 534 8.86 -24.99 -14.51
N VAL A 535 10.16 -24.75 -14.70
CA VAL A 535 10.78 -23.43 -14.65
C VAL A 535 11.53 -23.20 -15.96
N GLY A 536 11.12 -22.18 -16.72
CA GLY A 536 11.77 -21.76 -17.95
C GLY A 536 12.54 -20.46 -17.75
N ASN A 537 13.63 -20.26 -18.48
CA ASN A 537 14.43 -19.04 -18.36
C ASN A 537 14.70 -18.34 -19.70
N GLN A 538 15.30 -17.14 -19.59
CA GLN A 538 15.61 -16.29 -20.75
C GLN A 538 16.67 -16.87 -21.70
N LEU A 539 17.40 -17.92 -21.31
CA LEU A 539 18.36 -18.59 -22.19
C LEU A 539 17.82 -19.91 -22.79
N GLY A 540 16.54 -20.23 -22.55
CA GLY A 540 15.89 -21.40 -23.12
C GLY A 540 16.06 -22.70 -22.34
N LEU A 541 16.66 -22.64 -21.14
CA LEU A 541 16.75 -23.78 -20.24
C LEU A 541 15.39 -23.99 -19.54
N ILE A 542 14.92 -25.23 -19.55
CA ILE A 542 13.74 -25.68 -18.81
C ILE A 542 14.18 -26.65 -17.72
N ARG A 543 13.72 -26.44 -16.50
CA ARG A 543 13.94 -27.34 -15.36
C ARG A 543 12.63 -27.90 -14.86
N VAL A 544 12.63 -29.17 -14.52
CA VAL A 544 11.46 -29.85 -13.95
C VAL A 544 11.78 -30.35 -12.56
N TYR A 545 11.13 -29.76 -11.56
CA TYR A 545 11.23 -30.16 -10.16
C TYR A 545 10.05 -31.04 -9.77
N ASN A 546 10.31 -31.99 -8.87
CA ASN A 546 9.27 -32.81 -8.24
C ASN A 546 9.17 -32.40 -6.76
N LEU A 547 7.99 -31.93 -6.36
CA LEU A 547 7.67 -31.47 -5.01
C LEU A 547 6.93 -32.54 -4.18
N ASN A 548 7.11 -33.82 -4.50
CA ASN A 548 6.47 -34.96 -3.81
C ASN A 548 7.41 -36.15 -3.62
N SER A 549 8.72 -36.02 -3.89
CA SER A 549 9.66 -37.14 -3.77
C SER A 549 10.60 -37.00 -2.57
N SER A 550 10.40 -37.85 -1.57
CA SER A 550 11.35 -38.15 -0.50
C SER A 550 12.40 -39.21 -0.88
N SER A 551 12.43 -39.66 -2.15
CA SER A 551 13.31 -40.76 -2.56
C SER A 551 14.78 -40.40 -2.41
N LYS A 552 15.55 -41.30 -1.77
CA LYS A 552 16.98 -41.11 -1.46
C LYS A 552 17.82 -41.03 -2.73
N ASP A 553 17.52 -41.87 -3.72
CA ASP A 553 18.14 -41.83 -5.04
C ASP A 553 17.28 -41.03 -6.03
N THR A 554 17.84 -39.98 -6.60
CA THR A 554 17.27 -39.25 -7.73
C THR A 554 18.37 -38.89 -8.69
N THR A 555 18.22 -39.33 -9.93
CA THR A 555 19.07 -38.97 -11.05
C THR A 555 18.58 -37.68 -11.68
N LEU A 556 19.51 -36.79 -12.02
CA LEU A 556 19.26 -35.63 -12.85
C LEU A 556 19.48 -36.02 -14.31
N HIS A 557 18.45 -35.86 -15.14
CA HIS A 557 18.57 -36.03 -16.59
C HIS A 557 18.84 -34.68 -17.25
N ILE A 558 19.94 -34.55 -17.99
CA ILE A 558 20.26 -33.37 -18.79
C ILE A 558 20.05 -33.73 -20.26
N ILE A 559 19.08 -33.11 -20.89
CA ILE A 559 18.70 -33.33 -22.28
C ILE A 559 19.01 -32.08 -23.08
N THR A 560 19.87 -32.22 -24.09
CA THR A 560 20.04 -31.20 -25.13
C THR A 560 19.61 -31.77 -26.48
N ALA A 561 19.61 -30.93 -27.52
CA ALA A 561 19.28 -31.38 -28.88
C ALA A 561 20.16 -32.54 -29.40
N ILE A 562 21.32 -32.80 -28.78
CA ILE A 562 22.34 -33.72 -29.32
C ILE A 562 22.68 -34.84 -28.32
N LYS A 563 22.45 -34.63 -27.01
CA LYS A 563 22.88 -35.58 -25.97
C LYS A 563 21.89 -35.68 -24.82
N GLN A 564 21.84 -36.87 -24.23
CA GLN A 564 21.17 -37.14 -22.97
C GLN A 564 22.21 -37.66 -21.98
N GLU A 565 22.39 -36.94 -20.88
CA GLU A 565 23.32 -37.32 -19.81
C GLU A 565 22.55 -37.54 -18.51
N VAL A 566 22.99 -38.50 -17.70
CA VAL A 566 22.37 -38.83 -16.42
C VAL A 566 23.41 -38.66 -15.33
N HIS A 567 23.10 -37.81 -14.36
CA HIS A 567 23.98 -37.43 -13.27
C HIS A 567 23.35 -37.82 -11.95
N LYS A 568 24.16 -38.23 -10.96
CA LYS A 568 23.68 -38.44 -9.60
C LYS A 568 23.65 -37.10 -8.87
N GLN A 569 22.59 -36.86 -8.11
CA GLN A 569 22.45 -35.66 -7.29
C GLN A 569 22.68 -36.03 -5.82
N ALA A 570 23.42 -35.19 -5.09
CA ALA A 570 23.67 -35.39 -3.66
C ALA A 570 22.37 -35.33 -2.83
N GLU A 571 22.39 -35.99 -1.67
CA GLU A 571 21.29 -35.97 -0.69
C GLU A 571 21.18 -34.60 -0.03
N ASN A 572 20.46 -33.67 -0.66
CA ASN A 572 20.04 -32.43 -0.04
C ASN A 572 18.55 -32.48 0.29
N GLY A 573 18.15 -32.00 1.46
CA GLY A 573 16.76 -32.00 1.97
C GLY A 573 15.80 -31.02 1.27
N GLY A 574 15.98 -30.77 -0.03
CA GLY A 574 15.20 -29.83 -0.83
C GLY A 574 14.51 -30.43 -2.06
N PRO A 575 13.72 -29.64 -2.80
CA PRO A 575 13.14 -30.05 -4.06
C PRO A 575 14.21 -30.51 -5.04
N LYS A 576 14.04 -31.73 -5.54
CA LYS A 576 15.01 -32.33 -6.45
C LYS A 576 14.64 -32.03 -7.89
N CYS A 577 15.65 -31.67 -8.69
CA CYS A 577 15.46 -31.46 -10.12
C CYS A 577 15.55 -32.80 -10.84
N SER A 578 14.45 -33.19 -11.47
CA SER A 578 14.34 -34.45 -12.21
C SER A 578 14.97 -34.35 -13.61
N ALA A 579 14.75 -33.23 -14.30
CA ALA A 579 15.28 -33.02 -15.64
C ALA A 579 15.60 -31.55 -15.95
N CYS A 580 16.63 -31.36 -16.77
CA CYS A 580 17.03 -30.12 -17.39
C CYS A 580 16.97 -30.29 -18.92
N PHE A 581 16.15 -29.52 -19.60
CA PHE A 581 16.06 -29.50 -21.07
C PHE A 581 16.66 -28.20 -21.61
N HIS A 582 17.64 -28.31 -22.51
CA HIS A 582 18.24 -27.19 -23.22
C HIS A 582 18.22 -27.47 -24.72
N LEU A 583 17.04 -27.28 -25.33
CA LEU A 583 16.81 -27.62 -26.74
C LEU A 583 17.17 -26.49 -27.69
N LEU A 584 16.96 -25.24 -27.27
CA LEU A 584 17.13 -24.04 -28.07
C LEU A 584 17.71 -22.92 -27.22
N ASP A 585 18.68 -22.17 -27.73
CA ASP A 585 19.18 -20.93 -27.11
C ASP A 585 18.20 -19.76 -27.40
N SER A 586 16.95 -19.87 -26.91
CA SER A 586 15.91 -18.85 -27.09
C SER A 586 15.00 -18.77 -25.86
N PRO A 587 14.64 -17.57 -25.38
CA PRO A 587 13.82 -17.39 -24.18
C PRO A 587 12.56 -18.25 -24.19
N VAL A 588 12.27 -18.90 -23.06
CA VAL A 588 10.99 -19.60 -22.86
C VAL A 588 9.89 -18.57 -22.65
N ARG A 589 8.81 -18.66 -23.44
CA ARG A 589 7.69 -17.70 -23.44
C ARG A 589 6.35 -18.29 -23.03
N ALA A 590 6.22 -19.61 -23.00
CA ALA A 590 5.06 -20.28 -22.40
C ALA A 590 5.43 -21.70 -21.98
N LEU A 591 4.90 -22.12 -20.84
CA LEU A 591 4.99 -23.48 -20.32
C LEU A 591 3.59 -23.97 -19.96
N GLN A 592 3.24 -25.19 -20.39
CA GLN A 592 1.94 -25.77 -20.07
C GLN A 592 2.07 -27.28 -19.88
N TYR A 593 1.77 -27.77 -18.66
CA TYR A 593 1.58 -29.20 -18.44
C TYR A 593 0.33 -29.70 -19.17
N MET A 594 0.43 -30.90 -19.73
CA MET A 594 -0.60 -31.62 -20.47
C MET A 594 -0.75 -33.05 -19.94
N ASP A 595 -1.82 -33.74 -20.34
CA ASP A 595 -2.04 -35.16 -20.03
C ASP A 595 -1.86 -35.48 -18.53
N HIS A 596 -2.50 -34.69 -17.66
CA HIS A 596 -2.39 -34.80 -16.21
C HIS A 596 -0.93 -34.72 -15.69
N GLY A 597 -0.09 -33.90 -16.33
CA GLY A 597 1.29 -33.66 -15.94
C GLY A 597 2.30 -34.65 -16.53
N ALA A 598 1.87 -35.56 -17.42
CA ALA A 598 2.77 -36.50 -18.09
C ALA A 598 3.63 -35.85 -19.18
N LYS A 599 3.10 -34.81 -19.83
CA LYS A 599 3.79 -34.07 -20.89
C LYS A 599 3.91 -32.60 -20.53
N LEU A 600 4.93 -31.94 -21.05
CA LEU A 600 5.14 -30.50 -20.91
C LEU A 600 5.33 -29.88 -22.30
N ALA A 601 4.41 -28.99 -22.68
CA ALA A 601 4.57 -28.15 -23.86
C ALA A 601 5.39 -26.91 -23.51
N VAL A 602 6.31 -26.55 -24.40
CA VAL A 602 7.23 -25.42 -24.24
C VAL A 602 7.22 -24.58 -25.52
N ALA A 603 6.94 -23.29 -25.40
CA ALA A 603 7.05 -22.35 -26.51
C ALA A 603 8.22 -21.39 -26.30
N HIS A 604 9.03 -21.22 -27.35
CA HIS A 604 10.18 -20.33 -27.34
C HIS A 604 9.90 -19.04 -28.11
N GLU A 605 10.64 -17.98 -27.77
CA GLU A 605 10.55 -16.68 -28.45
C GLU A 605 10.84 -16.75 -29.95
N CYS A 606 11.71 -17.66 -30.38
CA CYS A 606 11.99 -17.93 -31.79
C CYS A 606 10.81 -18.55 -32.56
N GLY A 607 9.66 -18.77 -31.91
CA GLY A 607 8.45 -19.31 -32.52
C GLY A 607 8.51 -20.82 -32.75
N ARG A 608 9.37 -21.54 -32.04
CA ARG A 608 9.38 -23.02 -32.03
C ARG A 608 8.67 -23.54 -30.79
N VAL A 609 8.00 -24.67 -30.93
CA VAL A 609 7.32 -25.36 -29.84
C VAL A 609 7.88 -26.76 -29.68
N ALA A 610 8.16 -27.13 -28.44
CA ALA A 610 8.58 -28.48 -28.07
C ALA A 610 7.53 -29.13 -27.18
N VAL A 611 7.37 -30.45 -27.28
CA VAL A 611 6.62 -31.26 -26.34
C VAL A 611 7.58 -32.27 -25.71
N LEU A 612 7.63 -32.26 -24.40
CA LEU A 612 8.56 -33.05 -23.60
C LEU A 612 7.77 -34.13 -22.84
N ASP A 613 8.30 -35.35 -22.81
CA ASP A 613 7.83 -36.39 -21.90
C ASP A 613 8.50 -36.18 -20.54
N VAL A 614 7.69 -35.87 -19.53
CA VAL A 614 8.19 -35.58 -18.18
C VAL A 614 8.49 -36.85 -17.41
N LYS A 615 7.91 -38.00 -17.78
CA LYS A 615 8.14 -39.30 -17.12
C LYS A 615 9.35 -40.02 -17.69
N LEU A 616 9.52 -39.98 -19.02
CA LEU A 616 10.62 -40.62 -19.73
C LEU A 616 11.82 -39.69 -19.94
N PHE A 617 11.69 -38.41 -19.59
CA PHE A 617 12.71 -37.38 -19.77
C PHE A 617 13.23 -37.32 -21.22
N SER A 618 12.30 -37.26 -22.18
CA SER A 618 12.59 -37.29 -23.62
C SER A 618 11.86 -36.18 -24.38
N VAL A 619 12.33 -35.90 -25.60
CA VAL A 619 11.67 -34.93 -26.50
C VAL A 619 10.72 -35.71 -27.41
N LEU A 620 9.41 -35.48 -27.26
CA LEU A 620 8.39 -36.11 -28.11
C LEU A 620 8.24 -35.39 -29.44
N PHE A 621 8.34 -34.07 -29.42
CA PHE A 621 8.16 -33.23 -30.59
C PHE A 621 8.98 -31.95 -30.46
N LEU A 622 9.51 -31.50 -31.59
CA LEU A 622 10.09 -30.17 -31.75
C LEU A 622 9.65 -29.65 -33.12
N SER A 623 8.89 -28.55 -33.13
CA SER A 623 8.43 -27.96 -34.38
C SER A 623 9.57 -27.26 -35.12
N ASP A 624 9.47 -27.25 -36.45
CA ASP A 624 10.16 -26.24 -37.25
C ASP A 624 9.68 -24.83 -36.84
N SER A 625 10.44 -23.79 -37.21
CA SER A 625 10.02 -22.41 -36.93
C SER A 625 8.63 -22.17 -37.50
N LEU A 626 7.71 -21.65 -36.68
CA LEU A 626 6.39 -21.25 -37.16
C LEU A 626 6.53 -20.38 -38.43
N PRO A 627 5.58 -20.43 -39.39
CA PRO A 627 5.69 -19.83 -40.72
C PRO A 627 6.04 -18.33 -40.77
N ASN A 628 6.04 -17.63 -39.64
CA ASN A 628 6.47 -16.25 -39.52
C ASN A 628 7.32 -16.04 -38.24
N PRO A 629 8.67 -16.14 -38.30
CA PRO A 629 9.55 -16.10 -37.13
C PRO A 629 9.65 -14.73 -36.44
N ARG A 630 8.97 -13.69 -36.96
CA ARG A 630 9.05 -12.31 -36.45
C ARG A 630 8.11 -12.00 -35.28
N SER A 631 7.15 -12.87 -34.98
CA SER A 631 6.18 -12.65 -33.90
C SER A 631 6.32 -13.72 -32.81
N PRO A 632 6.63 -13.36 -31.56
CA PRO A 632 6.80 -14.32 -30.48
C PRO A 632 5.45 -14.98 -30.11
N VAL A 633 5.53 -16.19 -29.57
CA VAL A 633 4.40 -16.83 -28.88
C VAL A 633 4.13 -16.09 -27.57
N ILE A 634 2.86 -15.85 -27.27
CA ILE A 634 2.42 -15.13 -26.06
C ILE A 634 1.47 -15.95 -25.18
N SER A 635 0.86 -17.00 -25.74
CA SER A 635 -0.10 -17.83 -25.01
C SER A 635 -0.16 -19.21 -25.66
N MET A 636 -0.26 -20.23 -24.83
CA MET A 636 -0.37 -21.63 -25.22
C MET A 636 -1.40 -22.30 -24.31
N MET A 637 -2.28 -23.11 -24.89
CA MET A 637 -3.35 -23.79 -24.16
C MET A 637 -3.49 -25.21 -24.70
N TRP A 638 -3.83 -26.16 -23.83
CA TRP A 638 -4.12 -27.53 -24.22
C TRP A 638 -5.51 -27.93 -23.71
N LYS A 639 -6.23 -28.73 -24.50
CA LYS A 639 -7.49 -29.33 -24.08
C LYS A 639 -7.68 -30.73 -24.67
N SER A 640 -8.08 -31.67 -23.82
CA SER A 640 -8.54 -33.01 -24.20
C SER A 640 -10.07 -33.06 -24.25
N PHE A 641 -10.62 -33.89 -25.14
CA PHE A 641 -12.06 -34.07 -25.34
C PHE A 641 -12.43 -35.55 -25.11
N LEU A 642 -13.05 -35.88 -23.97
CA LEU A 642 -13.44 -37.25 -23.63
C LEU A 642 -14.65 -37.73 -24.44
N HIS A 643 -14.55 -38.91 -25.08
CA HIS A 643 -15.66 -39.59 -25.75
C HIS A 643 -16.36 -40.54 -24.78
N ASN A 644 -17.65 -40.33 -24.54
CA ASN A 644 -18.45 -41.18 -23.67
C ASN A 644 -19.18 -42.22 -24.54
N ASP A 645 -18.46 -43.24 -25.01
CA ASP A 645 -19.07 -44.46 -25.55
C ASP A 645 -18.75 -45.63 -24.62
N GLY A 646 -19.76 -46.04 -23.85
CA GLY A 646 -19.71 -47.27 -23.08
C GLY A 646 -19.81 -48.50 -23.98
N TYR A 647 -19.21 -49.58 -23.48
CA TYR A 647 -19.16 -50.95 -24.02
C TYR A 647 -18.02 -51.29 -24.98
N VAL A 648 -16.93 -51.72 -24.34
CA VAL A 648 -15.98 -52.72 -24.83
C VAL A 648 -16.73 -53.89 -25.50
N LYS A 649 -16.49 -54.08 -26.81
CA LYS A 649 -16.46 -55.42 -27.41
C LYS A 649 -15.07 -55.65 -28.00
N SER A 650 -14.51 -56.79 -27.62
CA SER A 650 -13.17 -57.32 -27.92
C SER A 650 -12.77 -57.27 -29.41
N PRO A 651 -11.46 -57.15 -29.72
CA PRO A 651 -10.97 -57.17 -31.09
C PRO A 651 -10.74 -58.62 -31.56
N LYS A 652 -11.45 -59.03 -32.61
CA LYS A 652 -10.97 -60.08 -33.53
C LYS A 652 -11.26 -59.66 -34.96
N ASP A 653 -10.19 -59.70 -35.75
CA ASP A 653 -10.10 -59.65 -37.21
C ASP A 653 -10.62 -58.41 -37.95
N LEU A 654 -9.71 -57.64 -38.54
CA LEU A 654 -9.59 -57.50 -40.00
C LEU A 654 -8.50 -56.47 -40.36
N GLY A 655 -7.49 -56.94 -41.08
CA GLY A 655 -6.60 -56.06 -41.83
C GLY A 655 -7.34 -55.50 -43.06
N SER A 656 -7.22 -54.19 -43.28
CA SER A 656 -7.16 -53.59 -44.60
C SER A 656 -6.68 -52.14 -44.47
N LYS A 657 -5.77 -51.76 -45.38
CA LYS A 657 -5.29 -50.40 -45.58
C LYS A 657 -6.43 -49.58 -46.17
N ASP A 658 -6.91 -48.54 -45.48
CA ASP A 658 -7.49 -47.37 -46.12
C ASP A 658 -7.47 -46.13 -45.20
N LEU A 659 -7.21 -44.97 -45.80
CA LEU A 659 -7.11 -43.65 -45.16
C LEU A 659 -8.40 -43.29 -44.41
N ASN A 660 -8.37 -43.30 -43.07
CA ASN A 660 -9.37 -42.62 -42.27
C ASN A 660 -9.06 -41.12 -42.18
N LYS A 661 -9.70 -40.32 -43.06
CA LYS A 661 -9.75 -38.85 -42.97
C LYS A 661 -10.65 -38.32 -41.84
N ASN A 662 -11.27 -39.20 -41.05
CA ASN A 662 -12.21 -38.83 -39.98
C ASN A 662 -11.91 -39.59 -38.67
N LYS A 663 -10.67 -39.59 -38.18
CA LYS A 663 -10.48 -39.80 -36.74
C LYS A 663 -10.87 -38.50 -36.02
N PRO A 664 -11.77 -38.53 -35.03
CA PRO A 664 -12.02 -37.36 -34.21
C PRO A 664 -10.74 -37.03 -33.43
N VAL A 665 -10.34 -35.76 -33.44
CA VAL A 665 -9.15 -35.30 -32.71
C VAL A 665 -9.46 -35.37 -31.20
N GLU A 666 -8.72 -36.18 -30.45
CA GLU A 666 -8.95 -36.45 -29.03
C GLU A 666 -8.33 -35.36 -28.13
N SER A 667 -7.27 -34.69 -28.59
CA SER A 667 -6.62 -33.62 -27.85
C SER A 667 -5.96 -32.57 -28.76
N LEU A 668 -6.09 -31.30 -28.37
CA LEU A 668 -5.63 -30.14 -29.14
C LEU A 668 -4.70 -29.26 -28.32
N MET A 669 -3.62 -28.80 -28.97
CA MET A 669 -2.77 -27.73 -28.48
C MET A 669 -2.96 -26.47 -29.35
N PHE A 670 -3.24 -25.37 -28.69
CA PHE A 670 -3.47 -24.06 -29.29
C PHE A 670 -2.28 -23.16 -28.99
N ILE A 671 -1.73 -22.52 -30.02
CA ILE A 671 -0.60 -21.59 -29.90
C ILE A 671 -0.99 -20.25 -30.51
N LEU A 672 -0.86 -19.19 -29.72
CA LEU A 672 -1.16 -17.83 -30.12
C LEU A 672 0.11 -16.99 -30.17
N THR A 673 0.33 -16.34 -31.30
CA THR A 673 1.43 -15.37 -31.47
C THR A 673 0.96 -13.94 -31.24
N LYS A 674 1.91 -13.05 -30.95
CA LYS A 674 1.67 -11.61 -30.71
C LYS A 674 0.95 -10.89 -31.85
N ASP A 675 1.19 -11.27 -33.10
CA ASP A 675 0.49 -10.79 -34.30
C ASP A 675 -0.90 -11.44 -34.49
N ALA A 676 -1.39 -12.12 -33.45
CA ALA A 676 -2.73 -12.68 -33.33
C ALA A 676 -3.03 -13.76 -34.39
N LYS A 677 -2.03 -14.61 -34.65
CA LYS A 677 -2.19 -15.85 -35.40
C LYS A 677 -2.36 -17.02 -34.45
N LEU A 678 -3.37 -17.83 -34.73
CA LEU A 678 -3.69 -19.02 -33.96
C LEU A 678 -3.30 -20.28 -34.76
N TYR A 679 -2.42 -21.09 -34.17
CA TYR A 679 -2.00 -22.38 -34.68
C TYR A 679 -2.61 -23.49 -33.84
N LEU A 680 -3.03 -24.57 -34.50
CA LEU A 680 -3.60 -25.74 -33.84
C LEU A 680 -2.77 -26.96 -34.20
N PHE A 681 -2.38 -27.71 -33.18
CA PHE A 681 -1.69 -28.98 -33.29
C PHE A 681 -2.58 -30.07 -32.72
N ASP A 682 -2.68 -31.16 -33.47
CA ASP A 682 -3.20 -32.43 -32.95
C ASP A 682 -2.14 -33.01 -32.02
N CYS A 683 -2.49 -33.31 -30.77
CA CYS A 683 -1.51 -33.81 -29.79
C CYS A 683 -1.21 -35.30 -29.93
N ASP A 684 -1.93 -36.03 -30.79
CA ASP A 684 -1.69 -37.46 -31.04
C ASP A 684 -0.56 -37.68 -32.04
N ASP A 685 -0.49 -36.87 -33.09
CA ASP A 685 0.55 -36.94 -34.12
C ASP A 685 1.43 -35.69 -34.24
N TYR A 686 1.17 -34.67 -33.42
CA TYR A 686 1.85 -33.36 -33.37
C TYR A 686 1.87 -32.64 -34.72
N ARG A 687 0.91 -32.94 -35.60
CA ARG A 687 0.78 -32.24 -36.88
C ARG A 687 -0.13 -31.03 -36.74
N MET A 688 0.23 -29.99 -37.49
CA MET A 688 -0.60 -28.81 -37.59
C MET A 688 -1.88 -29.17 -38.37
N ILE A 689 -3.04 -28.95 -37.75
CA ILE A 689 -4.34 -29.33 -38.33
C ILE A 689 -4.67 -28.46 -39.54
N ASN A 690 -4.34 -27.17 -39.46
CA ASN A 690 -4.57 -26.22 -40.55
C ASN A 690 -3.27 -25.84 -41.24
N SER A 691 -3.21 -26.00 -42.56
CA SER A 691 -2.06 -25.60 -43.38
C SER A 691 -1.80 -24.09 -43.41
N LYS A 692 -2.78 -23.28 -42.97
CA LYS A 692 -2.66 -21.84 -42.75
C LYS A 692 -3.18 -21.49 -41.35
N PRO A 693 -2.45 -20.69 -40.55
CA PRO A 693 -2.96 -20.23 -39.28
C PRO A 693 -4.21 -19.39 -39.48
N MET A 694 -5.11 -19.44 -38.49
CA MET A 694 -6.21 -18.50 -38.42
C MET A 694 -5.62 -17.12 -38.12
N GLN A 695 -5.71 -16.20 -39.09
CA GLN A 695 -5.13 -14.87 -39.00
C GLN A 695 -6.22 -13.81 -38.96
N LEU A 696 -6.03 -12.83 -38.08
CA LEU A 696 -6.92 -11.67 -38.01
C LEU A 696 -6.62 -10.68 -39.15
N LYS A 697 -7.64 -10.28 -39.92
CA LYS A 697 -7.50 -9.36 -41.06
C LYS A 697 -6.96 -7.95 -40.74
N LYS A 698 -6.91 -7.57 -39.46
CA LYS A 698 -6.41 -6.28 -38.99
C LYS A 698 -5.19 -6.57 -38.11
N GLU A 699 -4.12 -5.81 -38.29
CA GLU A 699 -2.98 -5.85 -37.36
C GLU A 699 -3.49 -5.52 -35.96
N THR A 700 -3.53 -6.54 -35.10
CA THR A 700 -3.95 -6.42 -33.70
C THR A 700 -2.94 -7.19 -32.86
N THR A 701 -2.56 -6.62 -31.72
CA THR A 701 -1.71 -7.31 -30.76
C THR A 701 -2.56 -8.23 -29.91
N ALA A 702 -2.27 -9.53 -29.95
CA ALA A 702 -2.90 -10.47 -29.04
C ALA A 702 -2.34 -10.33 -27.62
N ILE A 703 -3.16 -10.64 -26.61
CA ILE A 703 -2.81 -10.61 -25.18
C ILE A 703 -2.84 -12.02 -24.61
N SER A 704 -3.91 -12.77 -24.85
CA SER A 704 -4.11 -14.11 -24.30
C SER A 704 -5.19 -14.87 -25.08
N MET A 705 -5.32 -16.15 -24.77
CA MET A 705 -6.38 -17.01 -25.29
C MET A 705 -6.87 -17.98 -24.23
N HIS A 706 -8.18 -18.21 -24.23
CA HIS A 706 -8.86 -19.11 -23.30
C HIS A 706 -9.81 -20.04 -24.04
N VAL A 707 -9.93 -21.29 -23.57
CA VAL A 707 -10.87 -22.28 -24.10
C VAL A 707 -11.95 -22.53 -23.06
N ILE A 708 -13.20 -22.21 -23.41
CA ILE A 708 -14.38 -22.27 -22.53
C ILE A 708 -15.22 -23.49 -22.92
N GLU A 709 -15.71 -24.24 -21.94
CA GLU A 709 -16.58 -25.38 -22.18
C GLU A 709 -18.03 -24.95 -22.37
N GLY A 710 -18.71 -25.52 -23.37
CA GLY A 710 -20.12 -25.24 -23.62
C GLY A 710 -21.01 -26.04 -22.67
N SER A 711 -21.70 -25.37 -21.75
CA SER A 711 -22.67 -25.99 -20.83
C SER A 711 -24.07 -26.06 -21.47
N THR A 712 -24.36 -27.13 -22.22
CA THR A 712 -25.75 -27.50 -22.53
C THR A 712 -26.12 -28.82 -21.89
N SER A 713 -26.50 -28.74 -20.61
CA SER A 713 -27.28 -29.78 -19.92
C SER A 713 -28.43 -29.14 -19.14
N MET A 714 -29.46 -28.68 -19.86
CA MET A 714 -30.80 -28.67 -19.26
C MET A 714 -31.30 -30.11 -19.27
N VAL A 715 -31.17 -30.79 -18.14
CA VAL A 715 -32.07 -31.90 -17.82
C VAL A 715 -33.40 -31.24 -17.50
N GLU A 716 -34.38 -31.39 -18.39
CA GLU A 716 -35.78 -31.21 -18.02
C GLU A 716 -36.03 -32.11 -16.80
N SER A 717 -36.30 -31.48 -15.67
CA SER A 717 -36.83 -32.13 -14.49
C SER A 717 -38.20 -32.71 -14.85
N VAL A 718 -38.22 -33.97 -15.27
CA VAL A 718 -39.43 -34.79 -15.20
C VAL A 718 -39.68 -35.03 -13.72
N ASP A 719 -40.78 -34.49 -13.22
CA ASP A 719 -41.34 -34.77 -11.91
C ASP A 719 -41.28 -36.27 -11.60
N GLN A 720 -40.46 -36.66 -10.63
CA GLN A 720 -40.59 -37.96 -9.97
C GLN A 720 -41.24 -37.76 -8.62
N LYS A 721 -42.56 -37.95 -8.63
CA LYS A 721 -43.29 -38.48 -7.47
C LYS A 721 -42.67 -39.80 -7.03
N GLU A 722 -42.76 -39.98 -5.73
CA GLU A 722 -42.25 -41.06 -4.89
C GLU A 722 -42.45 -42.49 -5.44
N SER A 723 -41.48 -43.31 -5.08
CA SER A 723 -41.38 -44.74 -5.30
C SER A 723 -42.45 -45.54 -4.54
N LYS A 724 -43.04 -46.55 -5.20
CA LYS A 724 -43.40 -47.85 -4.58
C LYS A 724 -43.18 -49.01 -5.57
N PRO A 725 -42.69 -50.17 -5.09
CA PRO A 725 -42.30 -51.29 -5.94
C PRO A 725 -43.47 -52.27 -6.15
N LEU A 726 -43.50 -53.03 -7.25
CA LEU A 726 -43.80 -54.49 -7.27
C LEU A 726 -43.86 -55.09 -8.71
N THR A 727 -43.13 -56.20 -8.87
CA THR A 727 -43.42 -57.46 -9.63
C THR A 727 -43.76 -57.52 -11.13
N LYS A 728 -42.99 -58.39 -11.82
CA LYS A 728 -43.34 -59.41 -12.84
C LYS A 728 -44.53 -59.16 -13.79
N ASP A 729 -44.29 -59.09 -15.10
CA ASP A 729 -44.50 -60.21 -16.06
C ASP A 729 -44.37 -59.77 -17.54
N VAL A 730 -43.53 -60.53 -18.25
CA VAL A 730 -43.66 -61.14 -19.59
C VAL A 730 -44.75 -60.66 -20.60
N LEU A 731 -44.28 -60.47 -21.85
CA LEU A 731 -44.91 -60.64 -23.19
C LEU A 731 -45.52 -59.45 -23.98
N ALA A 732 -44.95 -59.31 -25.20
CA ALA A 732 -45.61 -59.19 -26.51
C ALA A 732 -45.72 -57.82 -27.22
N ARG A 733 -44.81 -57.66 -28.19
CA ARG A 733 -45.03 -57.44 -29.64
C ARG A 733 -45.54 -56.09 -30.22
N ASN A 734 -44.69 -55.62 -31.16
CA ASN A 734 -44.97 -55.12 -32.53
C ASN A 734 -44.99 -53.60 -32.78
N GLU A 735 -43.85 -53.10 -33.31
CA GLU A 735 -43.58 -52.31 -34.55
C GLU A 735 -44.51 -51.16 -35.02
N PRO A 736 -44.07 -50.21 -35.91
CA PRO A 736 -42.78 -50.02 -36.58
C PRO A 736 -42.17 -48.59 -36.49
N SER A 737 -41.00 -48.47 -37.12
CA SER A 737 -40.03 -47.39 -37.23
C SER A 737 -40.47 -46.02 -37.78
N SER A 738 -39.77 -44.98 -37.31
CA SER A 738 -39.51 -43.72 -38.04
C SER A 738 -38.07 -43.24 -37.77
N PRO A 739 -37.48 -42.38 -38.62
CA PRO A 739 -36.12 -42.53 -39.11
C PRO A 739 -35.02 -42.14 -38.11
N VAL A 740 -33.87 -42.74 -38.34
CA VAL A 740 -32.58 -42.46 -37.71
C VAL A 740 -32.20 -40.98 -37.91
N ASP A 741 -32.48 -40.14 -36.92
CA ASP A 741 -31.74 -38.89 -36.74
C ASP A 741 -30.37 -39.26 -36.16
N GLN A 742 -29.33 -39.06 -36.99
CA GLN A 742 -27.95 -39.08 -36.56
C GLN A 742 -27.80 -38.10 -35.39
N LYS A 743 -27.62 -38.62 -34.18
CA LYS A 743 -27.18 -37.83 -33.02
C LYS A 743 -25.77 -37.31 -33.33
N GLU A 744 -25.70 -36.12 -33.94
CA GLU A 744 -24.46 -35.35 -34.01
C GLU A 744 -23.91 -35.17 -32.59
N SER A 745 -22.62 -35.42 -32.44
CA SER A 745 -21.92 -35.48 -31.16
C SER A 745 -22.01 -34.17 -30.38
N LYS A 746 -22.45 -34.26 -29.12
CA LYS A 746 -22.52 -33.18 -28.11
C LYS A 746 -21.16 -32.54 -27.74
N GLN A 747 -20.06 -32.95 -28.37
CA GLN A 747 -18.67 -32.68 -27.92
C GLN A 747 -18.05 -31.37 -28.43
N LEU A 748 -18.66 -30.69 -29.41
CA LEU A 748 -18.00 -29.63 -30.17
C LEU A 748 -18.59 -28.22 -29.94
N ASP A 749 -19.32 -28.03 -28.84
CA ASP A 749 -19.87 -26.73 -28.41
C ASP A 749 -18.88 -25.91 -27.56
N SER A 750 -17.63 -26.35 -27.42
CA SER A 750 -16.55 -25.56 -26.81
C SER A 750 -16.29 -24.28 -27.59
N LEU A 751 -15.90 -23.23 -26.86
CA LEU A 751 -15.67 -21.89 -27.37
C LEU A 751 -14.19 -21.50 -27.18
N VAL A 752 -13.64 -20.80 -28.16
CA VAL A 752 -12.29 -20.22 -28.08
C VAL A 752 -12.43 -18.72 -27.98
N LEU A 753 -11.99 -18.16 -26.85
CA LEU A 753 -11.93 -16.73 -26.61
C LEU A 753 -10.52 -16.23 -26.91
N LEU A 754 -10.43 -15.29 -27.84
CA LEU A 754 -9.21 -14.58 -28.17
C LEU A 754 -9.29 -13.14 -27.65
N CYS A 755 -8.38 -12.81 -26.73
CA CYS A 755 -8.26 -11.47 -26.16
C CYS A 755 -7.12 -10.73 -26.88
N CYS A 756 -7.45 -9.63 -27.55
CA CYS A 756 -6.48 -8.72 -28.15
C CYS A 756 -6.55 -7.36 -27.47
N LYS A 757 -5.52 -6.55 -27.70
CA LYS A 757 -5.37 -5.19 -27.14
C LYS A 757 -6.64 -4.35 -27.27
N ASP A 758 -7.30 -4.39 -28.42
CA ASP A 758 -8.46 -3.52 -28.70
C ASP A 758 -9.76 -4.31 -28.98
N VAL A 759 -9.75 -5.63 -28.90
CA VAL A 759 -10.89 -6.46 -29.32
C VAL A 759 -10.92 -7.83 -28.66
N LEU A 760 -12.10 -8.26 -28.22
CA LEU A 760 -12.40 -9.63 -27.83
C LEU A 760 -13.12 -10.35 -28.96
N ARG A 761 -12.75 -11.60 -29.20
CA ARG A 761 -13.40 -12.43 -30.22
C ARG A 761 -13.65 -13.82 -29.70
N LEU A 762 -14.90 -14.26 -29.81
CA LEU A 762 -15.33 -15.59 -29.42
C LEU A 762 -15.60 -16.41 -30.68
N TYR A 763 -15.07 -17.63 -30.72
CA TYR A 763 -15.22 -18.56 -31.84
C TYR A 763 -15.76 -19.90 -31.34
N ARG A 764 -16.48 -20.61 -32.20
CA ARG A 764 -16.73 -22.05 -31.96
C ARG A 764 -15.47 -22.82 -32.25
N LEU A 765 -15.18 -23.82 -31.43
CA LEU A 765 -14.04 -24.69 -31.68
C LEU A 765 -14.11 -25.37 -33.05
N LYS A 766 -15.30 -25.85 -33.49
CA LYS A 766 -15.51 -26.38 -34.85
C LYS A 766 -15.01 -25.42 -35.93
N SER A 767 -15.35 -24.13 -35.79
CA SER A 767 -15.00 -23.10 -36.76
C SER A 767 -13.49 -22.84 -36.78
N VAL A 768 -12.85 -22.83 -35.61
CA VAL A 768 -11.39 -22.68 -35.50
C VAL A 768 -10.67 -23.87 -36.14
N ILE A 769 -11.10 -25.10 -35.87
CA ILE A 769 -10.56 -26.32 -36.48
C ILE A 769 -10.71 -26.29 -37.99
N GLN A 770 -11.86 -25.84 -38.51
CA GLN A 770 -12.11 -25.72 -39.96
C GLN A 770 -11.39 -24.53 -40.62
N GLY A 771 -10.66 -23.71 -39.85
CA GLY A 771 -10.01 -22.50 -40.36
C GLY A 771 -10.99 -21.38 -40.74
N ASN A 772 -12.22 -21.42 -40.25
CA ASN A 772 -13.24 -20.41 -40.51
C ASN A 772 -13.05 -19.19 -39.58
N GLU A 773 -12.96 -18.00 -40.18
CA GLU A 773 -12.78 -16.73 -39.48
C GLU A 773 -14.07 -16.16 -38.85
N GLN A 774 -15.21 -16.84 -39.00
CA GLN A 774 -16.50 -16.34 -38.52
C GLN A 774 -16.57 -16.36 -36.98
N THR A 775 -16.52 -15.18 -36.37
CA THR A 775 -16.72 -14.97 -34.93
C THR A 775 -18.18 -15.17 -34.54
N LEU A 776 -18.41 -15.79 -33.39
CA LEU A 776 -19.71 -15.78 -32.71
C LEU A 776 -20.03 -14.42 -32.10
N CYS A 777 -19.09 -13.90 -31.33
CA CYS A 777 -19.17 -12.60 -30.69
C CYS A 777 -17.88 -11.82 -30.96
N LYS A 778 -18.01 -10.52 -31.17
CA LYS A 778 -16.88 -9.60 -31.33
C LYS A 778 -17.19 -8.32 -30.57
N VAL A 779 -16.39 -8.03 -29.56
CA VAL A 779 -16.51 -6.82 -28.76
C VAL A 779 -15.29 -5.94 -28.98
N LYS A 780 -15.48 -4.69 -29.39
CA LYS A 780 -14.40 -3.69 -29.41
C LYS A 780 -14.21 -3.16 -28.00
N LEU A 781 -12.97 -3.13 -27.54
CA LEU A 781 -12.61 -2.54 -26.26
C LEU A 781 -12.42 -1.03 -26.43
N ALA A 782 -12.88 -0.26 -25.45
CA ALA A 782 -12.74 1.20 -25.47
C ALA A 782 -11.31 1.64 -25.16
N LYS A 783 -10.59 0.83 -24.38
CA LYS A 783 -9.22 1.09 -23.91
C LYS A 783 -8.32 -0.10 -24.27
N PRO A 784 -7.00 0.13 -24.41
CA PRO A 784 -6.06 -0.93 -24.74
C PRO A 784 -5.87 -1.88 -23.53
N CYS A 785 -6.29 -3.13 -23.70
CA CYS A 785 -6.07 -4.21 -22.76
C CYS A 785 -4.59 -4.64 -22.75
N CYS A 786 -4.03 -4.84 -21.57
CA CYS A 786 -2.66 -5.32 -21.37
C CYS A 786 -2.58 -6.71 -20.74
N TRP A 787 -3.62 -7.15 -20.02
CA TRP A 787 -3.65 -8.47 -19.38
C TRP A 787 -5.09 -8.97 -19.27
N SER A 788 -5.28 -10.29 -19.34
CA SER A 788 -6.57 -10.91 -19.03
C SER A 788 -6.43 -12.31 -18.46
N SER A 789 -7.42 -12.71 -17.67
CA SER A 789 -7.58 -14.10 -17.25
C SER A 789 -9.04 -14.47 -17.08
N THR A 790 -9.33 -15.76 -17.13
CA THR A 790 -10.65 -16.32 -16.82
C THR A 790 -10.69 -16.86 -15.40
N PHE A 791 -11.86 -16.80 -14.78
CA PHE A 791 -12.14 -17.40 -13.47
C PHE A 791 -13.52 -18.05 -13.47
N LYS A 792 -13.76 -18.92 -12.51
CA LYS A 792 -15.01 -19.66 -12.32
C LYS A 792 -15.53 -19.43 -10.91
N LYS A 793 -16.82 -19.12 -10.81
CA LYS A 793 -17.55 -19.12 -9.54
C LYS A 793 -18.00 -20.52 -9.16
N ASP A 794 -18.50 -21.25 -10.15
CA ASP A 794 -18.95 -22.62 -10.05
C ASP A 794 -18.73 -23.30 -11.42
N GLU A 795 -19.10 -24.59 -11.53
CA GLU A 795 -18.96 -25.37 -12.77
C GLU A 795 -19.65 -24.75 -14.00
N LYS A 796 -20.63 -23.86 -13.80
CA LYS A 796 -21.43 -23.26 -14.88
C LYS A 796 -21.13 -21.78 -15.10
N THR A 797 -20.70 -21.07 -14.06
CA THR A 797 -20.56 -19.61 -14.03
C THR A 797 -19.10 -19.22 -14.19
N CYS A 798 -18.77 -18.66 -15.35
CA CYS A 798 -17.44 -18.21 -15.70
C CYS A 798 -17.41 -16.70 -15.94
N GLY A 799 -16.29 -16.08 -15.58
CA GLY A 799 -16.02 -14.68 -15.85
C GLY A 799 -14.67 -14.47 -16.53
N LEU A 800 -14.53 -13.29 -17.12
CA LEU A 800 -13.30 -12.79 -17.74
C LEU A 800 -12.90 -11.49 -17.04
N VAL A 801 -11.67 -11.42 -16.54
CA VAL A 801 -11.05 -10.18 -16.06
C VAL A 801 -10.19 -9.59 -17.16
N LEU A 802 -10.34 -8.30 -17.41
CA LEU A 802 -9.50 -7.50 -18.27
C LEU A 802 -8.82 -6.41 -17.44
N LEU A 803 -7.51 -6.25 -17.61
CA LEU A 803 -6.77 -5.09 -17.11
C LEU A 803 -6.38 -4.21 -18.30
N TYR A 804 -6.69 -2.93 -18.19
CA TYR A 804 -6.31 -1.92 -19.17
C TYR A 804 -5.03 -1.19 -18.77
N GLN A 805 -4.32 -0.64 -19.76
CA GLN A 805 -3.13 0.19 -19.52
C GLN A 805 -3.41 1.44 -18.67
N SER A 806 -4.67 1.86 -18.56
CA SER A 806 -5.09 2.94 -17.66
C SER A 806 -5.16 2.52 -16.18
N GLY A 807 -4.97 1.24 -15.85
CA GLY A 807 -5.17 0.69 -14.51
C GLY A 807 -6.62 0.33 -14.18
N GLU A 808 -7.54 0.40 -15.16
CA GLU A 808 -8.92 -0.05 -14.97
C GLU A 808 -9.02 -1.57 -15.10
N LEU A 809 -9.83 -2.16 -14.22
CA LEU A 809 -10.20 -3.57 -14.22
C LEU A 809 -11.65 -3.70 -14.67
N GLU A 810 -11.90 -4.52 -15.67
CA GLU A 810 -13.25 -4.77 -16.20
C GLU A 810 -13.54 -6.27 -16.15
N ILE A 811 -14.67 -6.61 -15.53
CA ILE A 811 -15.17 -7.98 -15.41
C ILE A 811 -16.30 -8.17 -16.41
N ARG A 812 -16.20 -9.23 -17.20
CA ARG A 812 -17.23 -9.64 -18.15
C ARG A 812 -17.74 -11.03 -17.84
N SER A 813 -19.03 -11.25 -18.09
CA SER A 813 -19.63 -12.58 -18.06
C SER A 813 -19.21 -13.38 -19.29
N LEU A 814 -19.12 -14.70 -19.13
CA LEU A 814 -18.93 -15.62 -20.24
C LEU A 814 -20.15 -16.53 -20.38
N PRO A 815 -20.55 -16.91 -21.61
CA PRO A 815 -19.88 -16.62 -22.89
C PRO A 815 -20.37 -15.37 -23.64
N ASP A 816 -21.37 -14.63 -23.16
CA ASP A 816 -21.94 -13.45 -23.84
C ASP A 816 -20.99 -12.24 -23.93
N LEU A 817 -19.98 -12.16 -23.05
CA LEU A 817 -19.03 -11.04 -22.94
C LEU A 817 -19.69 -9.72 -22.50
N GLU A 818 -20.82 -9.77 -21.79
CA GLU A 818 -21.44 -8.58 -21.21
C GLU A 818 -20.59 -8.03 -20.05
N VAL A 819 -20.55 -6.71 -19.89
CA VAL A 819 -19.80 -6.07 -18.81
C VAL A 819 -20.60 -6.17 -17.52
N VAL A 820 -20.01 -6.78 -16.50
CA VAL A 820 -20.65 -6.99 -15.19
C VAL A 820 -20.22 -5.90 -14.20
N LYS A 821 -18.92 -5.57 -14.16
CA LYS A 821 -18.38 -4.59 -13.22
C LYS A 821 -17.11 -3.93 -13.77
N VAL A 822 -16.96 -2.63 -13.52
CA VAL A 822 -15.74 -1.87 -13.83
C VAL A 822 -15.22 -1.27 -12.52
N THR A 823 -13.93 -1.42 -12.25
CA THR A 823 -13.21 -0.86 -11.10
C THR A 823 -11.80 -0.45 -11.55
N SER A 824 -10.92 -0.11 -10.62
CA SER A 824 -9.53 0.22 -10.94
C SER A 824 -8.55 -0.21 -9.86
N LEU A 825 -7.30 -0.44 -10.24
CA LEU A 825 -6.20 -0.62 -9.29
C LEU A 825 -6.04 0.61 -8.38
N MET A 826 -6.37 1.80 -8.89
CA MET A 826 -6.32 3.04 -8.14
C MET A 826 -7.38 3.11 -7.03
N SER A 827 -8.59 2.59 -7.28
CA SER A 827 -9.65 2.54 -6.28
C SER A 827 -9.43 1.45 -5.23
N ILE A 828 -8.82 0.33 -5.60
CA ILE A 828 -8.62 -0.82 -4.70
C ILE A 828 -7.32 -0.70 -3.88
N LEU A 829 -6.22 -0.31 -4.53
CA LEU A 829 -4.86 -0.36 -3.95
C LEU A 829 -4.15 1.01 -3.93
N ARG A 830 -4.73 2.05 -4.53
CA ARG A 830 -4.04 3.31 -4.89
C ARG A 830 -2.85 3.10 -5.83
N TRP A 831 -2.89 2.03 -6.62
CA TRP A 831 -1.82 1.71 -7.57
C TRP A 831 -2.12 2.27 -8.96
N SER A 832 -1.10 2.88 -9.56
CA SER A 832 -1.05 3.15 -10.99
C SER A 832 -0.46 1.93 -11.72
N PHE A 833 -1.01 1.59 -12.90
CA PHE A 833 -0.41 0.57 -13.75
C PHE A 833 1.02 0.96 -14.17
N LYS A 834 1.99 0.06 -13.98
CA LYS A 834 3.37 0.22 -14.42
C LYS A 834 3.71 -0.81 -15.50
N ALA A 835 4.66 -0.47 -16.37
CA ALA A 835 5.12 -1.38 -17.42
C ALA A 835 5.68 -2.68 -16.81
N ASN A 836 5.39 -3.81 -17.45
CA ASN A 836 5.77 -5.16 -17.04
C ASN A 836 5.04 -5.74 -15.84
N MET A 837 4.10 -5.01 -15.19
CA MET A 837 3.25 -5.62 -14.14
C MET A 837 2.56 -6.88 -14.65
N GLU A 838 2.16 -6.89 -15.93
CA GLU A 838 1.46 -8.02 -16.57
C GLU A 838 2.24 -9.34 -16.56
N ARG A 839 3.58 -9.30 -16.44
CA ARG A 839 4.43 -10.52 -16.42
C ARG A 839 4.41 -11.27 -15.10
N THR A 840 4.02 -10.57 -14.04
CA THR A 840 3.99 -11.07 -12.66
C THR A 840 2.56 -11.22 -12.13
N MET A 841 1.58 -10.91 -12.98
CA MET A 841 0.18 -11.11 -12.65
C MET A 841 -0.23 -12.55 -12.92
N SER A 842 -0.89 -13.15 -11.93
CA SER A 842 -1.49 -14.47 -12.09
C SER A 842 -2.90 -14.45 -11.50
N CYS A 843 -3.76 -15.34 -12.00
CA CYS A 843 -5.12 -15.48 -11.51
C CYS A 843 -5.44 -16.96 -11.34
N THR A 844 -5.94 -17.34 -10.18
CA THR A 844 -6.43 -18.69 -9.92
C THR A 844 -7.75 -18.94 -10.64
N GLU A 845 -8.12 -20.21 -10.79
CA GLU A 845 -9.43 -20.59 -11.32
C GLU A 845 -10.58 -20.04 -10.46
N THR A 846 -10.37 -19.90 -9.15
CA THR A 846 -11.33 -19.32 -8.19
C THR A 846 -11.33 -17.78 -8.15
N GLY A 847 -10.60 -17.12 -9.05
CA GLY A 847 -10.64 -15.65 -9.15
C GLY A 847 -9.84 -14.92 -8.09
N GLN A 848 -8.72 -15.48 -7.63
CA GLN A 848 -7.73 -14.76 -6.85
C GLN A 848 -6.63 -14.22 -7.75
N ILE A 849 -6.41 -12.91 -7.74
CA ILE A 849 -5.39 -12.25 -8.54
C ILE A 849 -4.19 -11.90 -7.65
N SER A 850 -3.00 -12.38 -8.00
CA SER A 850 -1.74 -11.92 -7.42
C SER A 850 -1.08 -10.88 -8.33
N MET A 851 -0.55 -9.81 -7.76
CA MET A 851 0.15 -8.76 -8.51
C MET A 851 1.22 -8.06 -7.68
N ILE A 852 2.16 -7.39 -8.34
CA ILE A 852 3.24 -6.62 -7.70
C ILE A 852 3.30 -5.20 -8.27
N ASN A 853 3.73 -4.24 -7.46
CA ASN A 853 4.00 -2.87 -7.88
C ASN A 853 5.17 -2.29 -7.07
N GLY A 854 6.36 -2.22 -7.67
CA GLY A 854 7.56 -1.77 -6.96
C GLY A 854 7.92 -2.73 -5.82
N SER A 855 8.03 -2.21 -4.60
CA SER A 855 8.25 -2.97 -3.35
C SER A 855 7.01 -3.69 -2.81
N GLU A 856 5.83 -3.47 -3.43
CA GLU A 856 4.56 -3.94 -2.89
C GLU A 856 4.04 -5.19 -3.63
N VAL A 857 3.42 -6.12 -2.90
CA VAL A 857 2.75 -7.33 -3.43
C VAL A 857 1.33 -7.38 -2.88
N ALA A 858 0.33 -7.63 -3.74
CA ALA A 858 -1.07 -7.67 -3.34
C ALA A 858 -1.82 -8.87 -3.94
N PHE A 859 -2.64 -9.54 -3.12
CA PHE A 859 -3.58 -10.58 -3.55
C PHE A 859 -5.02 -10.08 -3.40
N ILE A 860 -5.80 -10.10 -4.47
CA ILE A 860 -7.19 -9.63 -4.52
C ILE A 860 -8.11 -10.82 -4.82
N SER A 861 -9.14 -11.02 -4.00
CA SER A 861 -10.23 -11.96 -4.28
C SER A 861 -11.35 -11.23 -5.03
N LEU A 862 -11.88 -11.84 -6.11
CA LEU A 862 -12.93 -11.25 -6.95
C LEU A 862 -14.35 -11.68 -6.57
N LEU A 863 -14.53 -12.90 -6.07
CA LEU A 863 -15.83 -13.57 -5.97
C LEU A 863 -16.43 -13.49 -4.56
N ASN A 864 -17.70 -13.08 -4.46
CA ASN A 864 -18.45 -13.02 -3.20
C ASN A 864 -18.74 -14.44 -2.66
N GLY A 865 -18.02 -14.83 -1.59
CA GLY A 865 -18.15 -16.12 -0.91
C GLY A 865 -17.25 -17.24 -1.45
N GLY A 866 -16.68 -18.06 -0.54
CA GLY A 866 -15.96 -19.29 -0.87
C GLY A 866 -14.43 -19.29 -0.67
N ASP A 867 -13.86 -18.29 0.00
CA ASP A 867 -12.41 -18.14 0.16
C ASP A 867 -12.02 -17.92 1.63
N ASP A 868 -11.08 -18.71 2.15
CA ASP A 868 -10.63 -18.65 3.55
C ASP A 868 -10.08 -17.27 3.95
N PHE A 869 -9.61 -16.48 2.98
CA PHE A 869 -9.14 -15.10 3.18
C PHE A 869 -10.24 -14.08 3.53
N ARG A 870 -11.52 -14.43 3.36
CA ARG A 870 -12.64 -13.50 3.60
C ARG A 870 -13.02 -13.38 5.06
N VAL A 871 -12.67 -14.36 5.89
CA VAL A 871 -13.00 -14.32 7.32
C VAL A 871 -12.03 -13.35 7.99
N LEU A 872 -12.50 -12.31 8.67
CA LEU A 872 -11.64 -11.39 9.44
C LEU A 872 -10.74 -12.18 10.42
N GLU A 873 -11.25 -13.30 10.94
CA GLU A 873 -10.53 -14.27 11.79
C GLU A 873 -9.37 -15.01 11.08
N SER A 874 -9.21 -14.85 9.76
CA SER A 874 -8.08 -15.38 8.97
C SER A 874 -6.95 -14.37 8.77
N LEU A 875 -7.21 -13.08 9.04
CA LEU A 875 -6.20 -12.03 9.02
C LEU A 875 -5.41 -12.06 10.33
N PRO A 876 -4.11 -11.70 10.32
CA PRO A 876 -3.38 -11.59 11.57
C PRO A 876 -3.97 -10.48 12.43
N CYS A 877 -4.04 -10.71 13.73
CA CYS A 877 -4.49 -9.69 14.66
C CYS A 877 -3.38 -8.64 14.80
N LEU A 878 -3.72 -7.40 14.49
CA LEU A 878 -2.81 -6.26 14.62
C LEU A 878 -2.77 -5.74 16.07
N HIS A 879 -3.52 -6.31 17.01
CA HIS A 879 -3.52 -5.87 18.41
C HIS A 879 -3.63 -7.06 19.36
N ASP A 880 -2.63 -7.26 20.22
CA ASP A 880 -2.65 -8.30 21.24
C ASP A 880 -3.45 -7.85 22.47
N LYS A 881 -4.73 -8.25 22.51
CA LYS A 881 -5.64 -8.00 23.64
C LYS A 881 -5.18 -8.68 24.94
N VAL A 882 -4.49 -9.81 24.85
CA VAL A 882 -4.00 -10.55 26.04
C VAL A 882 -2.83 -9.80 26.66
N LEU A 883 -1.89 -9.33 25.84
CA LEU A 883 -0.81 -8.44 26.27
C LEU A 883 -1.38 -7.15 26.84
N ALA A 884 -2.37 -6.55 26.17
CA ALA A 884 -3.00 -5.32 26.63
C ALA A 884 -3.63 -5.49 28.02
N ALA A 885 -4.45 -6.54 28.20
CA ALA A 885 -5.08 -6.85 29.49
C ALA A 885 -4.06 -7.21 30.58
N ALA A 886 -2.98 -7.91 30.24
CA ALA A 886 -1.91 -8.25 31.20
C ALA A 886 -1.21 -6.99 31.72
N ILE A 887 -0.91 -6.04 30.83
CA ILE A 887 -0.27 -4.76 31.20
C ILE A 887 -1.22 -3.93 32.06
N GLU A 888 -2.49 -3.82 31.68
CA GLU A 888 -3.51 -3.13 32.50
C GLU A 888 -3.68 -3.76 33.88
N ALA A 889 -3.65 -5.10 33.98
CA ALA A 889 -3.70 -5.81 35.25
C ALA A 889 -2.48 -5.49 36.13
N VAL A 890 -1.26 -5.47 35.57
CA VAL A 890 -0.03 -5.10 36.29
C VAL A 890 -0.13 -3.68 36.83
N ILE A 891 -0.59 -2.72 36.01
CA ILE A 891 -0.78 -1.32 36.40
C ILE A 891 -1.80 -1.20 37.54
N SER A 892 -2.94 -1.88 37.45
CA SER A 892 -3.97 -1.84 38.49
C SER A 892 -3.50 -2.45 39.82
N SER A 893 -2.59 -3.43 39.77
CA SER A 893 -2.07 -4.15 40.94
C SER A 893 -1.02 -3.34 41.72
N SER A 894 -0.13 -2.63 41.03
CA SER A 894 0.90 -1.77 41.64
C SER A 894 0.26 -0.61 42.42
N GLN A 895 -0.84 -0.05 41.89
CA GLN A 895 -1.63 0.98 42.55
C GLN A 895 -2.32 0.50 43.84
N LYS A 896 -2.82 -0.74 43.88
CA LYS A 896 -3.45 -1.33 45.07
C LYS A 896 -2.43 -1.60 46.19
N GLN A 897 -1.19 -1.92 45.85
CA GLN A 897 -0.12 -2.06 46.86
C GLN A 897 0.31 -0.71 47.44
N ARG A 898 0.40 0.36 46.65
CA ARG A 898 0.69 1.71 47.16
C ARG A 898 -0.37 2.25 48.13
N LYS A 899 -1.66 1.90 47.93
CA LYS A 899 -2.73 2.25 48.89
C LYS A 899 -2.72 1.46 50.20
N LYS A 900 -2.02 0.32 50.26
CA LYS A 900 -1.91 -0.52 51.47
C LYS A 900 -0.60 -0.33 52.24
N GLN A 901 0.35 0.43 51.71
CA GLN A 901 1.63 0.71 52.38
C GLN A 901 1.55 1.88 53.37
N GLY A 902 0.48 1.87 54.17
CA GLY A 902 0.23 2.79 55.26
C GLY A 902 -0.51 2.09 56.38
N THR A 903 -0.04 0.92 56.85
CA THR A 903 -0.24 0.36 58.20
C THR A 903 0.65 -0.88 58.35
N HIS A 904 1.48 -0.95 59.40
CA HIS A 904 2.25 -2.14 59.78
C HIS A 904 1.33 -3.32 60.15
N GLY A 905 1.70 -4.55 59.78
CA GLY A 905 1.02 -5.75 60.31
C GLY A 905 1.44 -7.06 59.64
N SER A 906 1.89 -8.01 60.45
CA SER A 906 2.46 -9.32 60.12
C SER A 906 1.43 -10.38 59.67
N ILE A 907 1.93 -11.54 59.20
CA ILE A 907 1.37 -12.92 59.25
C ILE A 907 0.93 -13.61 57.92
N VAL A 908 1.80 -14.53 57.49
CA VAL A 908 1.60 -15.96 57.14
C VAL A 908 1.28 -16.44 55.70
N ASN A 909 2.15 -17.38 55.29
CA ASN A 909 2.03 -18.43 54.27
C ASN A 909 0.64 -19.05 54.13
N ILE A 910 0.27 -19.50 52.91
CA ILE A 910 -0.07 -20.90 52.57
C ILE A 910 -0.67 -21.00 51.13
N LEU A 911 -0.31 -22.11 50.47
CA LEU A 911 -0.87 -22.78 49.27
C LEU A 911 -0.35 -22.44 47.85
N LYS A 912 0.70 -23.20 47.53
CA LYS A 912 1.01 -23.90 46.27
C LYS A 912 -0.20 -24.22 45.37
N GLY A 913 -0.01 -24.04 44.06
CA GLY A 913 -0.46 -25.04 43.09
C GLY A 913 -0.81 -24.53 41.69
N PHE A 914 0.17 -24.18 40.86
CA PHE A 914 0.10 -24.43 39.40
C PHE A 914 1.53 -24.56 38.85
N LYS A 915 1.83 -25.74 38.28
CA LYS A 915 3.03 -26.04 37.50
C LYS A 915 2.72 -25.62 36.06
N GLY A 916 3.40 -24.59 35.56
CA GLY A 916 3.39 -24.12 34.17
C GLY A 916 4.68 -23.35 33.91
N GLY A 917 5.28 -23.52 32.72
CA GLY A 917 6.67 -23.15 32.40
C GLY A 917 7.09 -21.72 32.75
N LYS A 918 8.38 -21.57 33.09
CA LYS A 918 9.02 -20.33 33.52
C LYS A 918 8.94 -19.23 32.45
N ALA A 919 8.04 -18.25 32.63
CA ALA A 919 8.20 -16.92 32.07
C ALA A 919 9.21 -16.14 32.94
N LYS A 920 10.47 -16.08 32.52
CA LYS A 920 11.39 -15.05 32.97
C LYS A 920 11.36 -13.97 31.90
N ASN A 921 10.61 -12.89 32.13
CA ASN A 921 10.70 -11.58 31.47
C ASN A 921 9.63 -10.68 32.11
N GLY A 922 9.86 -10.28 33.36
CA GLY A 922 9.08 -9.20 33.97
C GLY A 922 9.64 -7.88 33.43
N ILE A 923 8.90 -7.23 32.53
CA ILE A 923 9.20 -5.88 32.06
C ILE A 923 8.91 -4.93 33.22
N ASN A 924 9.96 -4.38 33.83
CA ASN A 924 9.80 -3.31 34.82
C ASN A 924 9.54 -2.00 34.09
N PHE A 925 8.28 -1.69 33.80
CA PHE A 925 7.88 -0.32 33.50
C PHE A 925 8.06 0.53 34.76
N PRO A 926 8.50 1.80 34.66
CA PRO A 926 8.51 2.69 35.81
C PRO A 926 7.06 2.87 36.28
N ALA A 927 6.74 2.28 37.44
CA ALA A 927 5.39 2.18 38.00
C ALA A 927 4.75 3.52 38.39
N ASP A 928 5.42 4.64 38.11
CA ASP A 928 4.97 6.01 38.37
C ASP A 928 4.15 6.62 37.22
N PHE A 929 4.31 6.15 35.98
CA PHE A 929 3.76 6.81 34.77
C PHE A 929 2.25 6.67 34.55
N LEU A 930 1.57 5.68 35.15
CA LEU A 930 0.20 5.30 34.76
C LEU A 930 -0.84 5.47 35.88
N SER A 931 -0.49 6.19 36.95
CA SER A 931 -1.31 6.33 38.15
C SER A 931 -2.17 7.61 38.24
N SER A 932 -2.08 8.51 37.25
CA SER A 932 -2.58 9.90 37.34
C SER A 932 -3.94 10.18 36.66
N PHE A 933 -4.43 9.30 35.77
CA PHE A 933 -5.40 9.75 34.73
C PHE A 933 -6.88 9.85 35.12
N ARG A 934 -7.30 9.41 36.32
CA ARG A 934 -8.72 9.49 36.73
C ARG A 934 -9.25 10.92 36.91
N ASN A 935 -8.35 11.91 36.97
CA ASN A 935 -8.73 13.30 37.14
C ASN A 935 -8.82 14.08 35.82
N LEU A 936 -8.41 13.51 34.68
CA LEU A 936 -8.41 14.21 33.39
C LEU A 936 -9.82 14.59 32.93
N ASP A 937 -10.81 13.69 33.06
CA ASP A 937 -12.22 14.02 32.77
C ASP A 937 -12.71 15.24 33.59
N LYS A 938 -12.28 15.34 34.86
CA LYS A 938 -12.64 16.46 35.73
C LYS A 938 -11.91 17.76 35.34
N ILE A 939 -10.68 17.67 34.86
CA ILE A 939 -9.87 18.83 34.44
C ILE A 939 -10.42 19.37 33.12
N PHE A 940 -10.62 18.51 32.13
CA PHE A 940 -11.00 18.92 30.78
C PHE A 940 -12.51 19.17 30.59
N SER A 941 -13.33 18.85 31.59
CA SER A 941 -14.76 19.22 31.59
C SER A 941 -15.01 20.70 31.93
N LYS A 942 -13.97 21.47 32.26
CA LYS A 942 -14.08 22.89 32.61
C LYS A 942 -13.19 23.74 31.71
N ASN A 943 -13.68 24.90 31.32
CA ASN A 943 -12.86 25.91 30.66
C ASN A 943 -11.88 26.50 31.71
N PRO A 944 -10.55 26.48 31.47
CA PRO A 944 -9.57 27.08 32.37
C PRO A 944 -9.69 28.61 32.48
N PHE A 945 -10.26 29.26 31.45
CA PHE A 945 -10.50 30.71 31.39
C PHE A 945 -11.99 30.97 31.09
N PRO A 946 -12.90 30.84 32.07
CA PRO A 946 -14.32 31.11 31.85
C PRO A 946 -14.53 32.58 31.45
N ASP A 947 -15.35 32.82 30.43
CA ASP A 947 -15.79 34.17 30.07
C ASP A 947 -16.42 34.85 31.30
N PRO A 948 -16.18 36.16 31.53
CA PRO A 948 -16.75 36.84 32.69
C PRO A 948 -18.28 36.77 32.63
N VAL A 949 -18.85 36.06 33.59
CA VAL A 949 -20.30 35.90 33.78
C VAL A 949 -20.89 37.27 34.15
N GLU A 950 -21.76 37.83 33.31
CA GLU A 950 -22.67 38.89 33.73
C GLU A 950 -23.47 38.38 34.93
N SER A 951 -23.32 39.04 36.06
CA SER A 951 -23.93 38.65 37.33
C SER A 951 -25.45 38.69 37.25
N ILE A 952 -26.07 37.53 37.05
CA ILE A 952 -27.49 37.32 37.32
C ILE A 952 -27.61 37.11 38.84
N THR A 953 -28.10 38.11 39.55
CA THR A 953 -28.76 37.90 40.84
C THR A 953 -30.24 37.70 40.56
N ASP A 954 -30.70 36.48 40.79
CA ASP A 954 -32.10 36.08 40.77
C ASP A 954 -32.78 36.46 42.09
N ASP A 955 -34.05 36.86 41.99
CA ASP A 955 -35.13 36.85 43.01
C ASP A 955 -36.02 38.11 42.91
N GLN A 956 -37.10 38.05 42.12
CA GLN A 956 -38.50 38.10 42.62
C GLN A 956 -39.54 38.25 41.50
N GLU A 957 -40.41 37.23 41.44
CA GLU A 957 -41.86 37.24 41.18
C GLU A 957 -42.44 37.96 39.94
N ASP A 958 -43.03 37.12 39.09
CA ASP A 958 -44.10 37.33 38.11
C ASP A 958 -44.89 38.65 38.23
N VAL A 959 -44.79 39.49 37.19
CA VAL A 959 -45.94 40.26 36.69
C VAL A 959 -45.89 40.32 35.16
N GLU A 960 -46.83 39.59 34.55
CA GLU A 960 -47.29 39.73 33.17
C GLU A 960 -47.83 41.15 32.95
N LEU A 961 -47.23 41.97 32.07
CA LEU A 961 -47.87 43.20 31.57
C LEU A 961 -47.61 43.41 30.08
N ASP A 962 -48.75 43.57 29.40
CA ASP A 962 -49.03 43.86 28.01
C ASP A 962 -48.01 44.73 27.26
N ILE A 963 -47.70 44.28 26.05
CA ILE A 963 -47.17 45.10 24.96
C ILE A 963 -48.40 45.77 24.33
N ASP A 964 -48.76 46.96 24.79
CA ASP A 964 -49.49 47.99 24.05
C ASP A 964 -49.72 49.16 25.01
N ASP A 965 -48.87 50.18 24.91
CA ASP A 965 -49.15 51.60 25.23
C ASP A 965 -47.84 52.35 25.53
N ILE A 966 -47.07 52.71 24.49
CA ILE A 966 -46.39 54.02 24.48
C ILE A 966 -46.56 54.61 23.07
N GLU A 967 -47.40 55.64 23.01
CA GLU A 967 -47.70 56.49 21.87
C GLU A 967 -46.42 57.14 21.30
N ILE A 968 -46.23 57.03 19.98
CA ILE A 968 -45.34 57.90 19.21
C ILE A 968 -46.20 58.53 18.12
N ASP A 969 -46.46 59.83 18.25
CA ASP A 969 -46.79 60.71 17.13
C ASP A 969 -46.60 62.18 17.54
N GLU A 970 -45.58 62.83 16.96
CA GLU A 970 -45.72 63.94 16.00
C GLU A 970 -44.43 64.77 15.90
N GLU A 971 -43.92 64.83 14.67
CA GLU A 971 -42.97 65.79 14.07
C GLU A 971 -43.44 67.27 14.27
N PRO A 972 -42.62 68.36 14.03
CA PRO A 972 -41.97 68.57 12.72
C PRO A 972 -40.73 69.52 12.61
N VAL A 973 -40.18 69.57 11.39
CA VAL A 973 -39.52 70.72 10.68
C VAL A 973 -37.98 70.87 10.63
N SER A 974 -37.45 70.50 9.46
CA SER A 974 -36.45 71.18 8.58
C SER A 974 -34.95 71.17 8.89
N MET A 975 -34.20 70.67 7.89
CA MET A 975 -32.83 71.10 7.56
C MET A 975 -32.78 71.56 6.09
N PRO A 976 -32.06 72.64 5.76
CA PRO A 976 -31.67 72.95 4.39
C PRO A 976 -30.18 72.68 4.12
N MET A 977 -29.95 72.26 2.87
CA MET A 977 -28.70 71.98 2.16
C MET A 977 -27.73 73.18 2.08
N PRO A 978 -26.53 72.96 1.51
CA PRO A 978 -26.27 73.66 0.24
C PRO A 978 -25.70 72.76 -0.87
N THR A 979 -26.16 73.06 -2.09
CA THR A 979 -25.53 72.77 -3.39
C THR A 979 -24.87 74.09 -3.88
N THR A 980 -23.95 74.26 -4.83
CA THR A 980 -23.63 73.66 -6.14
C THR A 980 -22.28 74.24 -6.60
N SER A 981 -21.55 73.59 -7.51
CA SER A 981 -21.38 74.09 -8.90
C SER A 981 -20.24 73.40 -9.67
N SER A 982 -20.50 73.24 -10.96
CA SER A 982 -19.71 72.63 -12.02
C SER A 982 -18.72 73.60 -12.67
N HIS A 983 -17.50 73.15 -13.03
CA HIS A 983 -16.78 73.70 -14.20
C HIS A 983 -15.82 72.68 -14.82
N SER A 984 -15.93 72.57 -16.15
CA SER A 984 -15.06 71.90 -17.11
C SER A 984 -13.66 72.52 -17.20
N LYS A 985 -12.62 71.70 -17.44
CA LYS A 985 -11.45 72.05 -18.27
C LYS A 985 -10.59 70.81 -18.60
N GLN A 986 -10.30 70.65 -19.88
CA GLN A 986 -9.21 69.84 -20.41
C GLN A 986 -7.87 70.50 -20.07
N ASN A 987 -6.84 69.70 -19.76
CA ASN A 987 -5.51 69.78 -20.38
C ASN A 987 -4.58 68.67 -19.86
N GLU A 988 -3.78 68.17 -20.81
CA GLU A 988 -2.66 67.25 -20.68
C GLU A 988 -1.55 67.81 -19.77
N GLU A 989 -0.89 66.96 -18.99
CA GLU A 989 0.54 66.60 -19.16
C GLU A 989 1.10 65.82 -17.95
N THR A 990 1.57 64.60 -18.25
CA THR A 990 2.81 63.93 -17.83
C THR A 990 3.34 64.08 -16.38
N GLY A 991 3.40 62.95 -15.66
CA GLY A 991 4.19 62.84 -14.42
C GLY A 991 4.23 61.44 -13.79
N LYS A 992 5.05 60.55 -14.36
CA LYS A 992 5.65 59.30 -13.83
C LYS A 992 5.11 58.72 -12.50
N LYS A 993 4.45 57.56 -12.57
CA LYS A 993 4.32 56.58 -11.48
C LYS A 993 4.82 55.20 -11.92
N SER A 994 5.42 54.50 -10.95
CA SER A 994 6.24 53.28 -11.02
C SER A 994 5.50 52.02 -11.51
N ASP A 995 6.26 51.12 -12.14
CA ASP A 995 5.85 49.82 -12.72
C ASP A 995 5.37 48.75 -11.70
N ARG A 996 4.79 49.12 -10.55
CA ARG A 996 4.25 48.16 -9.55
C ARG A 996 2.72 48.08 -9.47
N GLU A 997 1.98 48.91 -10.21
CA GLU A 997 0.49 48.93 -10.18
C GLU A 997 -0.16 48.45 -11.50
N ARG A 998 0.57 47.77 -12.39
CA ARG A 998 0.02 47.26 -13.68
C ARG A 998 -0.17 45.75 -13.77
N LEU A 999 -0.03 45.00 -12.67
CA LEU A 999 -0.14 43.54 -12.73
C LEU A 999 -1.46 42.96 -12.17
N PHE A 1000 -2.33 43.76 -11.53
CA PHE A 1000 -3.53 43.25 -10.87
C PHE A 1000 -4.75 44.18 -10.95
N ASP A 1001 -5.07 44.68 -12.16
CA ASP A 1001 -6.42 45.20 -12.44
C ASP A 1001 -7.06 44.34 -13.53
N GLY A 1002 -8.02 43.52 -13.10
CA GLY A 1002 -8.74 42.55 -13.90
C GLY A 1002 -9.92 41.95 -13.15
N ASP A 1003 -10.88 42.81 -12.84
CA ASP A 1003 -12.29 42.58 -12.48
C ASP A 1003 -12.64 41.90 -11.14
N ASN A 1004 -13.04 42.77 -10.20
CA ASN A 1004 -13.92 42.48 -9.08
C ASN A 1004 -15.33 42.11 -9.58
N SER A 1005 -15.85 40.97 -9.12
CA SER A 1005 -17.24 40.90 -8.71
C SER A 1005 -17.37 39.94 -7.53
N ASP A 1006 -17.37 40.50 -6.33
CA ASP A 1006 -17.93 39.90 -5.12
C ASP A 1006 -19.39 39.52 -5.36
N ALA A 1007 -19.68 38.23 -5.39
CA ALA A 1007 -21.01 37.70 -5.16
C ALA A 1007 -20.89 36.27 -4.64
N THR A 1008 -21.23 36.10 -3.36
CA THR A 1008 -21.47 34.79 -2.70
C THR A 1008 -22.32 33.87 -3.60
N PRO A 1009 -22.02 32.56 -3.69
CA PRO A 1009 -22.72 31.67 -4.61
C PRO A 1009 -24.16 31.41 -4.13
N ARG A 1010 -25.15 31.89 -4.89
CA ARG A 1010 -26.55 31.47 -4.76
C ARG A 1010 -26.87 30.37 -5.79
N LEU A 1011 -27.61 29.34 -5.36
CA LEU A 1011 -28.18 28.30 -6.22
C LEU A 1011 -29.16 28.93 -7.22
N ARG A 1012 -28.87 28.78 -8.53
CA ARG A 1012 -29.71 29.31 -9.62
C ARG A 1012 -30.92 28.41 -9.89
N THR A 1013 -32.06 29.02 -10.16
CA THR A 1013 -33.30 28.31 -10.50
C THR A 1013 -33.29 27.76 -11.93
N ARG A 1014 -34.10 26.71 -12.16
CA ARG A 1014 -34.19 25.99 -13.44
C ARG A 1014 -34.56 26.92 -14.60
N GLU A 1015 -35.36 27.95 -14.37
CA GLU A 1015 -35.74 28.94 -15.38
C GLU A 1015 -34.56 29.82 -15.84
N GLU A 1016 -33.63 30.18 -14.96
CA GLU A 1016 -32.43 30.97 -15.32
C GLU A 1016 -31.44 30.19 -16.18
N ILE A 1017 -31.28 28.90 -15.90
CA ILE A 1017 -30.44 28.00 -16.70
C ILE A 1017 -31.03 27.86 -18.10
N ILE A 1018 -32.35 27.71 -18.22
CA ILE A 1018 -33.02 27.59 -19.51
C ILE A 1018 -32.92 28.90 -20.32
N ALA A 1019 -32.97 30.08 -19.69
CA ALA A 1019 -32.82 31.36 -20.37
C ALA A 1019 -31.40 31.60 -20.93
N THR A 1020 -30.37 31.14 -20.23
CA THR A 1020 -28.97 31.34 -20.62
C THR A 1020 -28.60 30.54 -21.89
N TYR A 1021 -29.19 29.36 -22.08
CA TYR A 1021 -28.93 28.48 -23.23
C TYR A 1021 -29.90 28.65 -24.41
N ARG A 1022 -30.80 29.66 -24.37
CA ARG A 1022 -31.83 29.86 -25.41
C ARG A 1022 -31.51 30.93 -26.46
N LYS A 1023 -30.24 31.23 -26.71
CA LYS A 1023 -29.87 31.98 -27.93
C LYS A 1023 -29.60 31.00 -29.07
N ALA A 1024 -30.63 30.78 -29.88
CA ALA A 1024 -30.52 30.14 -31.18
C ALA A 1024 -29.52 30.93 -32.04
N GLY A 1025 -28.32 30.38 -32.21
CA GLY A 1025 -27.28 30.88 -33.09
C GLY A 1025 -26.67 29.69 -33.83
N ASP A 1026 -26.66 29.78 -35.16
CA ASP A 1026 -26.23 28.75 -36.10
C ASP A 1026 -24.92 28.05 -35.67
N ALA A 1027 -24.87 26.71 -35.77
CA ALA A 1027 -23.74 25.90 -35.30
C ALA A 1027 -22.39 26.31 -35.95
N SER A 1028 -22.46 26.91 -37.13
CA SER A 1028 -21.34 27.54 -37.84
C SER A 1028 -20.68 28.69 -37.04
N SER A 1029 -21.48 29.51 -36.35
CA SER A 1029 -21.00 30.63 -35.53
C SER A 1029 -20.21 30.15 -34.31
N VAL A 1030 -20.73 29.12 -33.61
CA VAL A 1030 -20.06 28.51 -32.45
C VAL A 1030 -18.76 27.82 -32.85
N ALA A 1031 -18.76 27.12 -34.00
CA ALA A 1031 -17.54 26.53 -34.54
C ALA A 1031 -16.49 27.58 -34.94
N SER A 1032 -16.92 28.73 -35.51
CA SER A 1032 -16.01 29.84 -35.83
C SER A 1032 -15.39 30.46 -34.58
N GLN A 1033 -16.18 30.65 -33.51
CA GLN A 1033 -15.67 31.16 -32.23
C GLN A 1033 -14.72 30.18 -31.56
N ALA A 1034 -15.00 28.87 -31.61
CA ALA A 1034 -14.10 27.86 -31.10
C ALA A 1034 -12.76 27.84 -31.87
N ARG A 1035 -12.81 27.96 -33.21
CA ARG A 1035 -11.62 28.04 -34.06
C ARG A 1035 -10.78 29.28 -33.77
N ASN A 1036 -11.42 30.44 -33.58
CA ASN A 1036 -10.72 31.68 -33.25
C ASN A 1036 -10.06 31.61 -31.87
N LYS A 1037 -10.73 31.05 -30.85
CA LYS A 1037 -10.13 30.81 -29.53
C LYS A 1037 -8.97 29.82 -29.56
N LEU A 1038 -8.98 28.87 -30.50
CA LEU A 1038 -7.89 27.90 -30.66
C LEU A 1038 -6.65 28.55 -31.31
N LEU A 1039 -6.85 29.39 -32.32
CA LEU A 1039 -5.80 30.23 -32.91
C LEU A 1039 -5.17 31.16 -31.86
N GLU A 1040 -5.99 31.80 -31.03
CA GLU A 1040 -5.51 32.69 -29.98
C GLU A 1040 -4.69 31.95 -28.91
N ARG A 1041 -5.05 30.69 -28.59
CA ARG A 1041 -4.26 29.81 -27.71
C ARG A 1041 -2.95 29.40 -28.35
N GLN A 1042 -2.94 29.12 -29.66
CA GLN A 1042 -1.72 28.77 -30.38
C GLN A 1042 -0.73 29.94 -30.39
N GLU A 1043 -1.19 31.16 -30.65
CA GLU A 1043 -0.34 32.36 -30.59
C GLU A 1043 0.21 32.62 -29.17
N LYS A 1044 -0.61 32.40 -28.12
CA LYS A 1044 -0.14 32.49 -26.73
C LYS A 1044 0.92 31.44 -26.43
N LEU A 1045 0.77 30.21 -26.94
CA LEU A 1045 1.72 29.12 -26.76
C LEU A 1045 3.06 29.42 -27.45
N GLU A 1046 3.04 29.95 -28.68
CA GLU A 1046 4.26 30.38 -29.38
C GLU A 1046 4.97 31.53 -28.66
N ARG A 1047 4.22 32.44 -28.04
CA ARG A 1047 4.77 33.55 -27.26
C ARG A 1047 5.45 33.06 -25.97
N ILE A 1048 4.87 32.06 -25.32
CA ILE A 1048 5.48 31.40 -24.15
C ILE A 1048 6.72 30.61 -24.58
N SER A 1049 6.67 29.89 -25.70
CA SER A 1049 7.82 29.15 -26.24
C SER A 1049 9.00 30.07 -26.54
N ARG A 1050 8.75 31.26 -27.11
CA ARG A 1050 9.80 32.27 -27.33
C ARG A 1050 10.39 32.77 -26.01
N ARG A 1051 9.56 33.13 -25.02
CA ARG A 1051 10.04 33.55 -23.69
C ARG A 1051 10.84 32.46 -22.97
N ALA A 1052 10.46 31.20 -23.12
CA ALA A 1052 11.20 30.07 -22.55
C ALA A 1052 12.57 29.91 -23.22
N GLN A 1053 12.66 30.15 -24.52
CA GLN A 1053 13.93 30.12 -25.25
C GLN A 1053 14.83 31.32 -24.88
N ASP A 1054 14.25 32.50 -24.71
CA ASP A 1054 14.97 33.69 -24.24
C ASP A 1054 15.53 33.48 -22.82
N LEU A 1055 14.73 32.91 -21.90
CA LEU A 1055 15.18 32.54 -20.55
C LEU A 1055 16.29 31.49 -20.57
N ASN A 1056 16.23 30.52 -21.49
CA ASN A 1056 17.27 29.50 -21.62
C ASN A 1056 18.58 30.10 -22.14
N ASN A 1057 18.51 31.05 -23.08
CA ASN A 1057 19.69 31.77 -23.57
C ASN A 1057 20.30 32.66 -22.47
N GLU A 1058 19.47 33.38 -21.68
CA GLU A 1058 19.95 34.15 -20.54
C GLU A 1058 20.62 33.24 -19.49
N ALA A 1059 20.07 32.05 -19.23
CA ALA A 1059 20.68 31.08 -18.32
C ALA A 1059 22.04 30.56 -18.82
N GLU A 1060 22.21 30.33 -20.13
CA GLU A 1060 23.51 30.00 -20.72
C GLU A 1060 24.50 31.17 -20.60
N ASP A 1061 24.05 32.41 -20.81
CA ASP A 1061 24.88 33.60 -20.62
C ASP A 1061 25.33 33.75 -19.16
N PHE A 1062 24.44 33.55 -18.18
CA PHE A 1062 24.79 33.53 -16.75
C PHE A 1062 25.77 32.40 -16.41
N ALA A 1063 25.59 31.22 -16.97
CA ALA A 1063 26.51 30.10 -16.78
C ALA A 1063 27.90 30.39 -17.38
N SER A 1064 27.95 31.10 -18.52
CA SER A 1064 29.20 31.55 -19.12
C SER A 1064 29.93 32.59 -18.25
N LEU A 1065 29.18 33.55 -17.69
CA LEU A 1065 29.70 34.61 -16.83
C LEU A 1065 30.21 34.04 -15.50
N ALA A 1066 29.50 33.06 -14.93
CA ALA A 1066 29.92 32.34 -13.74
C ALA A 1066 31.22 31.56 -13.98
N ASN A 1067 31.36 30.92 -15.15
CA ASN A 1067 32.60 30.23 -15.52
C ASN A 1067 33.78 31.19 -15.76
N GLU A 1068 33.54 32.39 -16.29
CA GLU A 1068 34.57 33.44 -16.35
C GLU A 1068 34.95 33.95 -14.96
N LEU A 1069 33.99 34.12 -14.05
CA LEU A 1069 34.23 34.54 -12.68
C LEU A 1069 35.08 33.51 -11.93
N VAL A 1070 34.80 32.21 -12.08
CA VAL A 1070 35.60 31.12 -11.50
C VAL A 1070 37.04 31.17 -12.02
N LYS A 1071 37.23 31.31 -13.35
CA LYS A 1071 38.57 31.45 -13.95
C LYS A 1071 39.29 32.72 -13.49
N ALA A 1072 38.57 33.80 -13.21
CA ALA A 1072 39.13 35.03 -12.68
C ALA A 1072 39.53 34.89 -11.20
N MET A 1073 38.76 34.14 -10.40
CA MET A 1073 39.08 33.84 -9.01
C MET A 1073 40.26 32.88 -8.88
N GLU A 1074 40.37 31.87 -9.75
CA GLU A 1074 41.54 30.96 -9.79
C GLU A 1074 42.86 31.67 -10.08
N ARG A 1075 42.81 32.85 -10.72
CA ARG A 1075 44.00 33.66 -11.04
C ARG A 1075 44.38 34.64 -9.93
N ARG A 1076 43.56 34.80 -8.88
CA ARG A 1076 43.88 35.68 -7.74
C ARG A 1076 44.68 34.92 -6.70
N LYS A 1077 45.79 35.51 -6.23
CA LYS A 1077 46.58 34.97 -5.13
C LYS A 1077 45.92 35.35 -3.81
N TRP A 1078 46.00 34.47 -2.81
CA TRP A 1078 45.25 34.51 -1.54
C TRP A 1078 45.39 35.80 -0.71
N TRP A 1079 46.36 36.66 -0.99
CA TRP A 1079 46.53 37.95 -0.29
C TRP A 1079 45.88 39.15 -1.01
N GLN A 1080 45.13 38.91 -2.09
CA GLN A 1080 44.38 39.94 -2.83
C GLN A 1080 42.85 39.75 -2.75
N ILE A 1081 42.39 38.93 -1.79
CA ILE A 1081 40.97 38.81 -1.44
C ILE A 1081 40.69 39.71 -0.25
#